data_AF-A0A521U4T2-F1
#
_entry.id   AF-A0A521U4T2-F1
#
_cell.length_a   1.000
_cell.length_b   1.000
_cell.length_c   1.000
_cell.angle_alpha   90.00
_cell.angle_beta   90.00
_cell.angle_gamma   90.00
#
_symmetry.space_group_name_H-M   'P 1'
#
loop_
_entity.id
_entity.type
_entity.pdbx_description
1 polymer ?
#
loop_
_entity_poly.entity_id
_entity_poly.type
_entity_poly.pdbx_seq_one_letter_code
_entity_poly.pdbx_strand_id
1 'polypeptide(L)'
;MASGTFSVDGLISGMNTSQMVSELMKLERRPLNALENSKARASSRLKALKDLASRVSSLRSAALALTNRSTVGARRAVTDTPTTQAAKVTVSAGSAAALGNFDVTVSQLATATRVISSQPIGQAIDTAAALASAGFGTAPTTGTFSINGKVITIDASTVLSDGTDAPGANTIPSKINNAGAGVTATIESDGLSRPNVLKLTAAAGEKIQMGSGADTSNFLTAARLLGAPVAGKTAASVTGSAIAAGALAATTMVINGTSITTTATGAANTAEQNAASIAADINAANTSVTAVGMPNGTIVLTQKNLGSERAIDISNAGTGTGFIAGITANGTDDYVLGTSSLGSVQAAETLADGRFATAISPAEGSFIINGVTIEYDAATDTLNSVLSRINTSKAGVSASYDPILDRVRLTATQMGSTAVALEDQTGNFLAATGLLGAAQAPGQNAEYTISTVNGGQTLTSSSNTVTGVLPGVTLNLLATTTSPVAVTISMDPDATVKAVRSFIDAYNNTVSFIQDQTAYDANTGMGGILLGDSTVRSLQASMANIMSSIPSGLSGGNVRTFADVGITSGKIGSSVGTTKSLVLDESKLRDALASNSAVVADLFAAPATASLQAGGTGSIAAIKGSPIGATQDGTWQITSDAVGKLTAVFTPTVGSARAPVEGTITAGGVNSTLVPGLTLYGAATLAAGTNTITINSQPRGVGVRLRDFLDGLVSSTGSLTKRQTVEEGNIQSLQKQMQGMQQRLDDKEERLRLKFAKVERALAQVRAQGAQLQAQLAGLG
;
A
#
# COMPACT_ATOMS: atom_id res chain seq x y z
N MET A 1 44.74 44.90 -14.24
CA MET A 1 45.55 45.69 -15.18
C MET A 1 46.97 45.75 -14.66
N ALA A 2 47.86 44.88 -15.15
CA ALA A 2 49.30 45.04 -15.02
C ALA A 2 49.90 44.54 -16.35
N SER A 3 50.67 45.41 -16.97
CA SER A 3 51.02 45.45 -18.39
C SER A 3 51.48 44.12 -19.00
N GLY A 4 50.78 43.65 -20.02
CA GLY A 4 51.32 42.69 -20.98
C GLY A 4 52.43 43.38 -21.78
N THR A 5 53.68 43.18 -21.36
CA THR A 5 54.85 43.49 -22.17
C THR A 5 54.84 42.56 -23.37
N PHE A 6 54.48 43.08 -24.54
CA PHE A 6 54.72 42.43 -25.83
C PHE A 6 56.24 42.25 -25.99
N SER A 7 56.76 41.08 -25.62
CA SER A 7 58.12 40.67 -25.99
C SER A 7 58.06 40.19 -27.43
N VAL A 8 58.53 41.02 -28.37
CA VAL A 8 58.67 40.60 -29.77
C VAL A 8 59.89 39.67 -29.85
N ASP A 9 59.59 38.37 -29.97
CA ASP A 9 60.54 37.24 -30.02
C ASP A 9 61.57 37.42 -31.16
N GLY A 10 62.86 37.23 -30.88
CA GLY A 10 63.88 37.05 -31.90
C GLY A 10 64.28 38.28 -32.73
N LEU A 11 63.78 39.49 -32.43
CA LEU A 11 64.03 40.67 -33.28
C LEU A 11 65.51 41.06 -33.39
N ILE A 12 66.32 40.70 -32.38
CA ILE A 12 67.73 41.08 -32.28
C ILE A 12 68.67 39.89 -32.54
N SER A 13 68.25 38.65 -32.34
CA SER A 13 69.10 37.47 -32.55
C SER A 13 68.79 36.71 -33.85
N GLY A 14 67.58 36.87 -34.39
CA GLY A 14 67.04 36.01 -35.45
C GLY A 14 66.65 34.59 -34.99
N MET A 15 66.70 34.31 -33.68
CA MET A 15 66.39 33.00 -33.11
C MET A 15 64.93 32.94 -32.61
N ASN A 16 64.21 31.88 -32.93
CA ASN A 16 62.88 31.60 -32.40
C ASN A 16 62.99 31.00 -30.99
N THR A 17 63.14 31.87 -29.99
CA THR A 17 63.43 31.43 -28.62
C THR A 17 62.23 30.71 -27.99
N SER A 18 61.00 31.05 -28.40
CA SER A 18 59.79 30.36 -27.94
C SER A 18 59.71 28.90 -28.43
N GLN A 19 60.08 28.62 -29.69
CA GLN A 19 60.20 27.23 -30.18
C GLN A 19 61.29 26.45 -29.45
N MET A 20 62.46 27.05 -29.20
CA MET A 20 63.55 26.37 -28.50
C MET A 20 63.19 26.02 -27.05
N VAL A 21 62.52 26.93 -26.33
CA VAL A 21 62.01 26.65 -24.98
C VAL A 21 60.98 25.53 -25.03
N SER A 22 60.06 25.53 -26.00
CA SER A 22 59.06 24.47 -26.17
C SER A 22 59.70 23.09 -26.41
N GLU A 23 60.69 22.98 -27.31
CA GLU A 23 61.39 21.72 -27.58
C GLU A 23 62.19 21.23 -26.37
N LEU A 24 62.84 22.12 -25.62
CA LEU A 24 63.51 21.77 -24.36
C LEU A 24 62.50 21.28 -23.32
N MET A 25 61.36 21.95 -23.18
CA MET A 25 60.30 21.56 -22.26
C MET A 25 59.65 20.22 -22.63
N LYS A 26 59.55 19.87 -23.91
CA LYS A 26 59.06 18.54 -24.36
C LYS A 26 59.93 17.40 -23.84
N LEU A 27 61.26 17.55 -23.88
CA LEU A 27 62.17 16.53 -23.36
C LEU A 27 62.05 16.41 -21.83
N GLU A 28 61.96 17.55 -21.15
CA GLU A 28 61.82 17.64 -19.69
C GLU A 28 60.48 17.11 -19.18
N ARG A 29 59.43 17.08 -20.02
CA ARG A 29 58.12 16.48 -19.71
C ARG A 29 58.09 14.94 -19.75
N ARG A 30 59.12 14.25 -20.28
CA ARG A 30 59.13 12.77 -20.36
C ARG A 30 58.85 12.05 -19.03
N PRO A 31 59.42 12.45 -17.88
CA PRO A 31 59.15 11.80 -16.61
C PRO A 31 57.70 12.06 -16.12
N LEU A 32 57.12 13.22 -16.44
CA LEU A 32 55.71 13.50 -16.18
C LEU A 32 54.80 12.55 -16.97
N ASN A 33 55.07 12.37 -18.26
CA ASN A 33 54.33 11.41 -19.10
C ASN A 33 54.43 9.97 -18.56
N ALA A 34 55.59 9.58 -17.99
CA ALA A 34 55.76 8.28 -17.35
C ALA A 34 54.91 8.13 -16.07
N LEU A 35 54.81 9.19 -15.26
CA LEU A 35 53.93 9.24 -14.09
C LEU A 35 52.45 9.20 -14.49
N GLU A 36 52.05 9.92 -15.55
CA GLU A 36 50.70 9.89 -16.11
C GLU A 36 50.31 8.48 -16.56
N ASN A 37 51.19 7.81 -17.31
CA ASN A 37 50.99 6.43 -17.71
C ASN A 37 50.90 5.47 -16.52
N SER A 38 51.70 5.69 -15.47
CA SER A 38 51.66 4.90 -14.25
C SER A 38 50.33 5.09 -13.49
N LYS A 39 49.85 6.34 -13.39
CA LYS A 39 48.56 6.68 -12.78
C LYS A 39 47.41 6.07 -13.57
N ALA A 40 47.45 6.13 -14.91
CA ALA A 40 46.43 5.52 -15.77
C ALA A 40 46.34 4.01 -15.52
N ARG A 41 47.48 3.31 -15.45
CA ARG A 41 47.53 1.87 -15.12
C ARG A 41 46.96 1.57 -13.74
N ALA A 42 47.35 2.33 -12.71
CA ALA A 42 46.82 2.18 -11.35
C ALA A 42 45.30 2.44 -11.29
N SER A 43 44.82 3.44 -12.03
CA SER A 43 43.38 3.77 -12.12
C SER A 43 42.57 2.64 -12.79
N SER A 44 43.10 2.05 -13.87
CA SER A 44 42.48 0.88 -14.50
C SER A 44 42.46 -0.35 -13.59
N ARG A 45 43.53 -0.58 -12.81
CA ARG A 45 43.55 -1.65 -11.79
C ARG A 45 42.52 -1.42 -10.70
N LEU A 46 42.44 -0.21 -10.15
CA LEU A 46 41.45 0.15 -9.14
C LEU A 46 40.02 -0.06 -9.67
N LYS A 47 39.75 0.34 -10.91
CA LYS A 47 38.45 0.10 -11.56
C LYS A 47 38.15 -1.40 -11.63
N ALA A 48 39.09 -2.22 -12.12
CA ALA A 48 38.90 -3.66 -12.20
C ALA A 48 38.67 -4.32 -10.83
N LEU A 49 39.35 -3.85 -9.78
CA LEU A 49 39.13 -4.32 -8.40
C LEU A 49 37.76 -3.89 -7.84
N LYS A 50 37.27 -2.70 -8.19
CA LYS A 50 35.92 -2.23 -7.81
C LYS A 50 34.84 -3.03 -8.53
N ASP A 51 35.02 -3.28 -9.82
CA ASP A 51 34.12 -4.13 -10.61
C ASP A 51 34.10 -5.57 -10.06
N LEU A 52 35.26 -6.13 -9.72
CA LEU A 52 35.36 -7.43 -9.06
C LEU A 52 34.62 -7.44 -7.72
N ALA A 53 34.80 -6.42 -6.88
CA ALA A 53 34.12 -6.33 -5.59
C ALA A 53 32.60 -6.27 -5.75
N SER A 54 32.10 -5.48 -6.70
CA SER A 54 30.66 -5.44 -7.00
C SER A 54 30.13 -6.81 -7.40
N ARG A 55 30.85 -7.56 -8.26
CA ARG A 55 30.46 -8.91 -8.70
C ARG A 55 30.49 -9.91 -7.55
N VAL A 56 31.51 -9.85 -6.70
CA VAL A 56 31.59 -10.65 -5.48
C VAL A 56 30.44 -10.32 -4.54
N SER A 57 30.07 -9.06 -4.36
CA SER A 57 28.90 -8.66 -3.56
C SER A 57 27.59 -9.18 -4.14
N SER A 58 27.41 -9.17 -5.46
CA SER A 58 26.24 -9.76 -6.11
C SER A 58 26.19 -11.28 -5.92
N LEU A 59 27.31 -11.99 -6.08
CA LEU A 59 27.40 -13.43 -5.84
C LEU A 59 27.12 -13.78 -4.37
N ARG A 60 27.66 -13.01 -3.43
CA ARG A 60 27.41 -13.13 -1.99
C ARG A 60 25.92 -12.99 -1.67
N SER A 61 25.22 -12.01 -2.27
CA SER A 61 23.77 -11.85 -2.11
C SER A 61 22.99 -13.03 -2.70
N ALA A 62 23.39 -13.53 -3.87
CA ALA A 62 22.75 -14.70 -4.48
C ALA A 62 22.98 -15.98 -3.66
N ALA A 63 24.18 -16.17 -3.10
CA ALA A 63 24.49 -17.25 -2.17
C ALA A 63 23.65 -17.14 -0.89
N LEU A 64 23.53 -15.93 -0.31
CA LEU A 64 22.70 -15.67 0.87
C LEU A 64 21.22 -16.05 0.64
N ALA A 65 20.67 -15.71 -0.53
CA ALA A 65 19.29 -16.08 -0.86
C ALA A 65 19.08 -17.61 -0.79
N LEU A 66 20.04 -18.39 -1.30
CA LEU A 66 19.99 -19.85 -1.24
C LEU A 66 20.26 -20.42 0.15
N THR A 67 20.83 -19.63 1.08
CA THR A 67 20.90 -20.04 2.48
C THR A 67 19.58 -19.90 3.22
N ASN A 68 18.61 -19.17 2.66
CA ASN A 68 17.30 -19.06 3.26
C ASN A 68 16.47 -20.30 2.93
N ARG A 69 16.08 -21.05 3.96
CA ARG A 69 15.27 -22.27 3.79
C ARG A 69 13.90 -21.98 3.19
N SER A 70 13.37 -20.75 3.33
CA SER A 70 12.12 -20.38 2.66
C SER A 70 12.24 -20.26 1.15
N THR A 71 13.46 -20.04 0.63
CA THR A 71 13.73 -19.99 -0.81
C THR A 71 13.85 -21.39 -1.40
N VAL A 72 14.52 -22.33 -0.72
CA VAL A 72 14.72 -23.70 -1.22
C VAL A 72 13.53 -24.62 -0.93
N GLY A 73 12.88 -24.41 0.22
CA GLY A 73 11.63 -25.07 0.62
C GLY A 73 10.40 -24.20 0.38
N ALA A 74 10.42 -23.38 -0.67
CA ALA A 74 9.31 -22.52 -1.04
C ALA A 74 8.02 -23.34 -1.21
N ARG A 75 6.93 -22.80 -0.68
CA ARG A 75 5.59 -23.37 -0.82
C ARG A 75 4.78 -22.47 -1.73
N ARG A 76 3.89 -23.08 -2.49
CA ARG A 76 2.88 -22.37 -3.26
C ARG A 76 1.52 -22.84 -2.81
N ALA A 77 0.67 -21.87 -2.47
CA ALA A 77 -0.75 -22.09 -2.24
C ALA A 77 -1.50 -21.71 -3.52
N VAL A 78 -2.41 -22.57 -3.94
CA VAL A 78 -3.28 -22.34 -5.09
C VAL A 78 -4.72 -22.55 -4.63
N THR A 79 -5.61 -21.65 -5.00
CA THR A 79 -7.06 -21.84 -4.84
C THR A 79 -7.64 -22.38 -6.15
N ASP A 80 -8.69 -23.18 -6.06
CA ASP A 80 -9.44 -23.73 -7.19
C ASP A 80 -10.34 -22.70 -7.91
N THR A 81 -10.13 -21.41 -7.66
CA THR A 81 -10.93 -20.35 -8.29
C THR A 81 -10.61 -20.28 -9.78
N PRO A 82 -11.59 -20.41 -10.68
CA PRO A 82 -11.37 -20.21 -12.12
C PRO A 82 -10.79 -18.82 -12.39
N THR A 83 -9.80 -18.73 -13.28
CA THR A 83 -9.14 -17.45 -13.62
C THR A 83 -10.08 -16.41 -14.23
N THR A 84 -11.27 -16.81 -14.65
CA THR A 84 -12.35 -15.96 -15.17
C THR A 84 -13.23 -15.35 -14.08
N GLN A 85 -13.04 -15.72 -12.81
CA GLN A 85 -13.80 -15.23 -11.67
C GLN A 85 -12.90 -14.50 -10.67
N ALA A 86 -13.44 -13.46 -10.03
CA ALA A 86 -12.74 -12.79 -8.95
C ALA A 86 -12.50 -13.75 -7.78
N ALA A 87 -11.26 -13.83 -7.31
CA ALA A 87 -10.91 -14.62 -6.14
C ALA A 87 -11.69 -14.13 -4.91
N LYS A 88 -12.42 -15.04 -4.27
CA LYS A 88 -13.13 -14.79 -3.01
C LYS A 88 -12.26 -15.00 -1.78
N VAL A 89 -11.25 -15.87 -1.92
CA VAL A 89 -10.22 -16.15 -0.93
C VAL A 89 -8.88 -16.21 -1.67
N THR A 90 -7.85 -15.60 -1.11
CA THR A 90 -6.47 -15.82 -1.55
C THR A 90 -5.64 -16.35 -0.40
N VAL A 91 -4.62 -17.14 -0.73
CA VAL A 91 -3.81 -17.83 0.28
C VAL A 91 -2.34 -17.64 -0.07
N SER A 92 -1.53 -17.37 0.94
CA SER A 92 -0.08 -17.47 0.84
C SER A 92 0.45 -18.50 1.82
N ALA A 93 1.50 -19.22 1.41
CA ALA A 93 2.13 -20.27 2.19
C ALA A 93 3.64 -20.00 2.33
N GLY A 94 4.11 -19.91 3.57
CA GLY A 94 5.52 -19.92 3.92
C GLY A 94 6.07 -21.34 4.04
N SER A 95 7.38 -21.48 4.25
CA SER A 95 8.05 -22.79 4.31
C SER A 95 7.60 -23.71 5.45
N ALA A 96 7.00 -23.15 6.50
CA ALA A 96 6.41 -23.90 7.60
C ALA A 96 5.02 -24.48 7.28
N ALA A 97 4.40 -24.08 6.17
CA ALA A 97 3.11 -24.62 5.76
C ALA A 97 3.23 -26.10 5.39
N ALA A 98 2.34 -26.91 5.96
CA ALA A 98 2.22 -28.31 5.65
C ALA A 98 1.70 -28.49 4.21
N LEU A 99 2.23 -29.50 3.51
CA LEU A 99 1.72 -29.90 2.20
C LEU A 99 0.35 -30.56 2.36
N GLY A 100 -0.55 -30.30 1.41
CA GLY A 100 -1.86 -30.94 1.38
C GLY A 100 -2.96 -30.01 0.93
N ASN A 101 -4.20 -30.45 1.17
CA ASN A 101 -5.41 -29.80 0.71
C ASN A 101 -6.31 -29.50 1.91
N PHE A 102 -6.99 -28.36 1.86
CA PHE A 102 -8.06 -28.01 2.78
C PHE A 102 -9.04 -27.06 2.09
N ASP A 103 -10.24 -26.98 2.62
CA ASP A 103 -11.29 -26.12 2.07
C ASP A 103 -11.55 -24.95 3.00
N VAL A 104 -11.78 -23.78 2.42
CA VAL A 104 -12.13 -22.56 3.16
C VAL A 104 -13.53 -22.11 2.75
N THR A 105 -14.40 -21.93 3.73
CA THR A 105 -15.72 -21.31 3.52
C THR A 105 -15.78 -20.01 4.32
N VAL A 106 -16.25 -18.94 3.70
CA VAL A 106 -16.41 -17.61 4.31
C VAL A 106 -17.91 -17.29 4.37
N SER A 107 -18.48 -17.27 5.57
CA SER A 107 -19.89 -16.91 5.79
C SER A 107 -20.08 -15.42 6.00
N GLN A 108 -19.08 -14.73 6.56
CA GLN A 108 -19.15 -13.28 6.84
C GLN A 108 -17.75 -12.66 6.76
N LEU A 109 -17.65 -11.43 6.24
CA LEU A 109 -16.42 -10.65 6.29
C LEU A 109 -16.38 -9.79 7.55
N ALA A 110 -15.17 -9.52 8.02
CA ALA A 110 -14.95 -8.52 9.05
C ALA A 110 -15.27 -7.14 8.48
N THR A 111 -15.99 -6.33 9.26
CA THR A 111 -16.34 -4.94 8.93
C THR A 111 -15.93 -4.02 10.09
N ALA A 112 -15.75 -2.74 9.80
CA ALA A 112 -15.35 -1.75 10.80
C ALA A 112 -16.56 -1.06 11.44
N THR A 113 -16.44 -0.75 12.73
CA THR A 113 -17.41 0.09 13.45
C THR A 113 -17.48 1.48 12.84
N ARG A 114 -18.69 2.02 12.74
CA ARG A 114 -18.95 3.37 12.23
C ARG A 114 -19.72 4.17 13.26
N VAL A 115 -19.31 5.41 13.46
CA VAL A 115 -20.05 6.42 14.23
C VAL A 115 -20.36 7.56 13.28
N ILE A 116 -21.61 7.99 13.25
CA ILE A 116 -22.06 9.11 12.42
C ILE A 116 -22.72 10.10 13.36
N SER A 117 -22.50 11.40 13.13
CA SER A 117 -23.20 12.46 13.84
C SER A 117 -24.69 12.13 13.94
N SER A 118 -25.26 12.23 15.14
CA SER A 118 -26.67 11.91 15.40
C SER A 118 -27.62 12.81 14.61
N GLN A 119 -27.19 14.05 14.34
CA GLN A 119 -27.91 15.07 13.59
C GLN A 119 -26.97 15.86 12.66
N PRO A 120 -27.52 16.62 11.69
CA PRO A 120 -26.77 17.64 10.96
C PRO A 120 -26.10 18.62 11.93
N ILE A 121 -24.83 18.95 11.67
CA ILE A 121 -23.99 19.68 12.64
C ILE A 121 -23.98 21.20 12.43
N GLY A 122 -24.47 21.67 11.29
CA GLY A 122 -24.57 23.07 10.92
C GLY A 122 -25.84 23.76 11.45
N GLN A 123 -25.78 25.09 11.57
CA GLN A 123 -26.92 25.93 11.90
C GLN A 123 -27.99 25.83 10.82
N ALA A 124 -29.25 26.01 11.25
CA ALA A 124 -30.36 26.14 10.31
C ALA A 124 -30.19 27.43 9.52
N ILE A 125 -30.81 27.48 8.35
CA ILE A 125 -30.82 28.71 7.58
C ILE A 125 -31.71 29.76 8.27
N ASP A 126 -31.26 31.01 8.29
CA ASP A 126 -32.10 32.13 8.70
C ASP A 126 -32.99 32.52 7.53
N THR A 127 -34.26 32.11 7.58
CA THR A 127 -35.22 32.32 6.49
C THR A 127 -35.64 33.78 6.33
N ALA A 128 -35.42 34.62 7.35
CA ALA A 128 -35.77 36.03 7.36
C ALA A 128 -34.61 36.95 6.92
N ALA A 129 -33.37 36.45 6.97
CA ALA A 129 -32.21 37.18 6.48
C ALA A 129 -32.14 37.21 4.95
N ALA A 130 -31.44 38.23 4.42
CA ALA A 130 -31.12 38.29 2.99
C ALA A 130 -30.36 37.03 2.56
N LEU A 131 -30.62 36.52 1.36
CA LEU A 131 -30.09 35.23 0.90
C LEU A 131 -28.56 35.12 1.05
N ALA A 132 -27.82 36.22 0.85
CA ALA A 132 -26.37 36.27 0.99
C ALA A 132 -25.88 35.98 2.43
N SER A 133 -26.66 36.34 3.45
CA SER A 133 -26.35 36.15 4.87
C SER A 133 -27.22 35.09 5.56
N ALA A 134 -28.22 34.56 4.87
CA ALA A 134 -29.16 33.55 5.39
C ALA A 134 -28.45 32.29 5.87
N GLY A 135 -27.28 31.98 5.31
CA GLY A 135 -26.47 30.85 5.75
C GLY A 135 -26.57 29.61 4.91
N PHE A 136 -26.76 29.79 3.61
CA PHE A 136 -26.59 28.70 2.68
C PHE A 136 -25.17 28.14 2.75
N GLY A 137 -25.03 26.82 2.55
CA GLY A 137 -23.71 26.20 2.36
C GLY A 137 -22.93 26.81 1.18
N THR A 138 -23.63 27.35 0.18
CA THR A 138 -23.07 28.23 -0.84
C THR A 138 -23.99 29.44 -0.98
N ALA A 139 -23.49 30.63 -0.66
CA ALA A 139 -24.29 31.85 -0.69
C ALA A 139 -24.90 32.08 -2.11
N PRO A 140 -26.24 32.28 -2.21
CA PRO A 140 -26.87 32.67 -3.45
C PRO A 140 -26.40 34.04 -3.92
N THR A 141 -26.19 34.18 -5.23
CA THR A 141 -25.85 35.43 -5.89
C THR A 141 -27.10 36.12 -6.40
N THR A 142 -27.07 37.45 -6.41
CA THR A 142 -28.08 38.26 -7.10
C THR A 142 -28.05 37.98 -8.60
N GLY A 143 -29.19 38.12 -9.26
CA GLY A 143 -29.33 37.86 -10.69
C GLY A 143 -30.67 37.20 -11.00
N THR A 144 -30.70 36.37 -12.02
CA THR A 144 -31.91 35.67 -12.47
C THR A 144 -31.70 34.17 -12.53
N PHE A 145 -32.76 33.41 -12.25
CA PHE A 145 -32.84 31.99 -12.55
C PHE A 145 -34.18 31.69 -13.22
N SER A 146 -34.34 30.51 -13.81
CA SER A 146 -35.58 30.17 -14.52
C SER A 146 -36.20 28.84 -14.11
N ILE A 147 -37.53 28.79 -14.15
CA ILE A 147 -38.33 27.56 -13.99
C ILE A 147 -39.37 27.55 -15.12
N ASN A 148 -39.45 26.45 -15.87
CA ASN A 148 -40.37 26.29 -17.01
C ASN A 148 -40.32 27.47 -18.01
N GLY A 149 -39.10 27.98 -18.26
CA GLY A 149 -38.86 29.10 -19.17
C GLY A 149 -39.30 30.48 -18.64
N LYS A 150 -39.81 30.57 -17.40
CA LYS A 150 -40.11 31.83 -16.72
C LYS A 150 -38.91 32.30 -15.93
N VAL A 151 -38.62 33.59 -16.01
CA VAL A 151 -37.48 34.23 -15.33
C VAL A 151 -37.92 34.73 -13.95
N ILE A 152 -37.17 34.34 -12.92
CA ILE A 152 -37.31 34.78 -11.54
C ILE A 152 -36.07 35.60 -11.17
N THR A 153 -36.26 36.76 -10.53
CA THR A 153 -35.17 37.70 -10.19
C THR A 153 -34.87 37.69 -8.69
N ILE A 154 -33.60 37.57 -8.35
CA ILE A 154 -33.03 37.70 -7.00
C ILE A 154 -32.23 39.00 -6.91
N ASP A 155 -32.61 39.83 -5.94
CA ASP A 155 -31.91 41.05 -5.57
C ASP A 155 -31.28 40.93 -4.18
N ALA A 156 -30.50 41.94 -3.78
CA ALA A 156 -29.76 41.94 -2.52
C ALA A 156 -30.65 41.87 -1.26
N SER A 157 -31.94 42.21 -1.38
CA SER A 157 -32.92 42.18 -0.30
C SER A 157 -33.86 40.98 -0.36
N THR A 158 -33.69 40.09 -1.34
CA THR A 158 -34.47 38.86 -1.43
C THR A 158 -34.14 37.97 -0.24
N VAL A 159 -35.18 37.39 0.36
CA VAL A 159 -35.07 36.44 1.48
C VAL A 159 -35.66 35.09 1.11
N LEU A 160 -35.44 34.06 1.93
CA LEU A 160 -35.96 32.73 1.63
C LEU A 160 -37.45 32.59 2.01
N SER A 161 -37.86 33.04 3.21
CA SER A 161 -39.12 32.84 3.98
C SER A 161 -40.26 32.02 3.38
N ASP A 162 -40.95 31.21 4.19
CA ASP A 162 -42.23 30.59 3.84
C ASP A 162 -43.18 30.42 5.04
N GLY A 163 -43.16 31.41 5.93
CA GLY A 163 -44.19 31.56 6.96
C GLY A 163 -45.55 32.03 6.44
N THR A 164 -45.97 31.56 5.26
CA THR A 164 -47.15 31.95 4.43
C THR A 164 -47.10 33.36 3.84
N ASP A 165 -46.14 33.59 2.95
CA ASP A 165 -45.92 34.87 2.29
C ASP A 165 -47.10 35.34 1.42
N ALA A 166 -47.35 36.65 1.45
CA ALA A 166 -48.32 37.29 0.56
C ALA A 166 -47.86 37.26 -0.91
N PRO A 167 -48.79 37.22 -1.88
CA PRO A 167 -48.48 37.42 -3.29
C PRO A 167 -47.68 38.72 -3.52
N GLY A 168 -46.55 38.63 -4.23
CA GLY A 168 -45.68 39.77 -4.51
C GLY A 168 -44.65 40.11 -3.43
N ALA A 169 -44.59 39.35 -2.32
CA ALA A 169 -43.51 39.49 -1.34
C ALA A 169 -42.12 39.21 -1.95
N ASN A 170 -41.07 39.83 -1.40
CA ASN A 170 -39.70 39.66 -1.88
C ASN A 170 -39.04 38.35 -1.36
N THR A 171 -39.79 37.25 -1.37
CA THR A 171 -39.37 35.92 -0.90
C THR A 171 -39.25 34.96 -2.07
N ILE A 172 -38.45 33.90 -1.92
CA ILE A 172 -38.29 32.91 -2.98
C ILE A 172 -39.62 32.21 -3.33
N PRO A 173 -40.40 31.66 -2.37
CA PRO A 173 -41.69 31.04 -2.68
C PRO A 173 -42.64 32.01 -3.38
N SER A 174 -42.79 33.24 -2.87
CA SER A 174 -43.68 34.22 -3.49
C SER A 174 -43.23 34.57 -4.92
N LYS A 175 -41.94 34.79 -5.15
CA LYS A 175 -41.43 35.07 -6.50
C LYS A 175 -41.65 33.91 -7.48
N ILE A 176 -41.49 32.66 -7.05
CA ILE A 176 -41.73 31.49 -7.91
C ILE A 176 -43.23 31.30 -8.17
N ASN A 177 -44.05 31.35 -7.12
CA ASN A 177 -45.50 31.13 -7.20
C ASN A 177 -46.21 32.20 -8.06
N ASN A 178 -45.68 33.43 -8.08
CA ASN A 178 -46.21 34.52 -8.89
C ASN A 178 -45.60 34.61 -10.30
N ALA A 179 -44.58 33.82 -10.63
CA ALA A 179 -43.93 33.87 -11.95
C ALA A 179 -44.78 33.23 -13.08
N GLY A 180 -45.87 32.53 -12.73
CA GLY A 180 -46.68 31.78 -13.70
C GLY A 180 -45.91 30.62 -14.33
N ALA A 181 -45.00 30.02 -13.56
CA ALA A 181 -44.14 28.92 -14.00
C ALA A 181 -44.83 27.55 -13.95
N GLY A 182 -46.10 27.46 -13.58
CA GLY A 182 -46.81 26.18 -13.47
C GLY A 182 -46.28 25.30 -12.32
N VAL A 183 -45.73 25.90 -11.28
CA VAL A 183 -45.25 25.22 -10.06
C VAL A 183 -45.64 25.99 -8.80
N THR A 184 -45.76 25.28 -7.70
CA THR A 184 -45.88 25.83 -6.34
C THR A 184 -44.61 25.52 -5.56
N ALA A 185 -43.93 26.55 -5.09
CA ALA A 185 -42.79 26.52 -4.21
C ALA A 185 -43.22 26.62 -2.73
N THR A 186 -42.68 25.74 -1.90
CA THR A 186 -42.80 25.73 -0.43
C THR A 186 -41.47 25.32 0.17
N ILE A 187 -41.17 25.72 1.40
CA ILE A 187 -40.02 25.19 2.15
C ILE A 187 -40.57 24.09 3.05
N GLU A 188 -40.08 22.88 2.84
CA GLU A 188 -40.38 21.80 3.76
C GLU A 188 -39.32 21.76 4.86
N SER A 189 -39.79 21.42 6.05
CA SER A 189 -38.87 20.96 7.08
C SER A 189 -38.24 19.66 6.65
N ASP A 190 -36.95 19.49 6.93
CA ASP A 190 -36.29 18.20 6.83
C ASP A 190 -36.95 17.16 7.76
N GLY A 191 -36.57 15.89 7.63
CA GLY A 191 -37.05 14.81 8.50
C GLY A 191 -36.73 14.97 10.00
N LEU A 192 -36.14 16.10 10.40
CA LEU A 192 -35.78 16.50 11.77
C LEU A 192 -36.47 17.80 12.19
N SER A 193 -37.50 18.24 11.44
CA SER A 193 -38.31 19.44 11.69
C SER A 193 -37.60 20.79 11.55
N ARG A 194 -36.47 20.87 10.83
CA ARG A 194 -35.80 22.15 10.51
C ARG A 194 -36.22 22.62 9.10
N PRO A 195 -36.69 23.86 8.88
CA PRO A 195 -37.08 24.36 7.55
C PRO A 195 -35.87 24.48 6.64
N ASN A 196 -35.61 23.48 5.81
CA ASN A 196 -34.27 23.31 5.23
C ASN A 196 -34.26 22.77 3.81
N VAL A 197 -35.39 22.57 3.14
CA VAL A 197 -35.41 22.16 1.72
C VAL A 197 -36.49 22.89 0.95
N LEU A 198 -36.15 23.39 -0.24
CA LEU A 198 -37.12 23.99 -1.15
C LEU A 198 -37.80 22.87 -1.96
N LYS A 199 -39.13 22.82 -1.94
CA LYS A 199 -39.94 21.93 -2.75
C LYS A 199 -40.66 22.71 -3.83
N LEU A 200 -40.60 22.21 -5.05
CA LEU A 200 -41.41 22.66 -6.18
C LEU A 200 -42.39 21.56 -6.52
N THR A 201 -43.68 21.83 -6.50
CA THR A 201 -44.73 20.91 -6.93
C THR A 201 -45.32 21.41 -8.23
N ALA A 202 -45.34 20.59 -9.27
CA ALA A 202 -45.95 20.96 -10.54
C ALA A 202 -47.45 21.19 -10.35
N ALA A 203 -47.98 22.17 -11.08
CA ALA A 203 -49.42 22.24 -11.29
C ALA A 203 -49.87 21.03 -12.12
N ALA A 204 -51.16 20.72 -12.02
CA ALA A 204 -51.80 19.66 -12.77
C ALA A 204 -51.43 19.68 -14.26
N GLY A 205 -50.85 18.58 -14.75
CA GLY A 205 -50.44 18.41 -16.16
C GLY A 205 -49.13 19.08 -16.57
N GLU A 206 -48.51 19.89 -15.71
CA GLU A 206 -47.24 20.57 -15.98
C GLU A 206 -46.03 19.67 -15.69
N LYS A 207 -44.91 19.97 -16.35
CA LYS A 207 -43.58 19.38 -16.03
C LYS A 207 -42.76 20.38 -15.23
N ILE A 208 -41.74 19.93 -14.52
CA ILE A 208 -40.75 20.82 -13.90
C ILE A 208 -39.45 20.80 -14.70
N GLN A 209 -39.11 21.93 -15.28
CA GLN A 209 -37.83 22.20 -15.94
C GLN A 209 -37.13 23.32 -15.20
N MET A 210 -35.90 23.07 -14.76
CA MET A 210 -35.12 24.01 -13.95
C MET A 210 -33.93 24.52 -14.76
N GLY A 211 -33.78 25.83 -14.74
CA GLY A 211 -32.62 26.54 -15.25
C GLY A 211 -32.61 26.77 -16.75
N SER A 212 -31.80 27.74 -17.16
CA SER A 212 -31.47 28.04 -18.54
C SER A 212 -30.00 28.47 -18.66
N GLY A 213 -29.43 28.39 -19.87
CA GLY A 213 -28.08 28.93 -20.13
C GLY A 213 -27.99 30.46 -20.00
N ALA A 214 -29.11 31.16 -19.83
CA ALA A 214 -29.18 32.61 -19.61
C ALA A 214 -29.29 32.99 -18.12
N ASP A 215 -29.31 32.01 -17.21
CA ASP A 215 -29.40 32.27 -15.77
C ASP A 215 -28.10 32.90 -15.26
N THR A 216 -28.23 33.96 -14.45
CA THR A 216 -27.10 34.74 -13.90
C THR A 216 -26.93 34.56 -12.39
N SER A 217 -27.94 34.04 -11.69
CA SER A 217 -27.87 33.65 -10.29
C SER A 217 -27.50 32.18 -10.14
N ASN A 218 -26.68 31.85 -9.14
CA ASN A 218 -26.39 30.46 -8.76
C ASN A 218 -27.49 29.82 -7.88
N PHE A 219 -28.64 30.48 -7.69
CA PHE A 219 -29.65 30.08 -6.71
C PHE A 219 -30.14 28.64 -6.86
N LEU A 220 -30.41 28.15 -8.07
CA LEU A 220 -30.86 26.76 -8.25
C LEU A 220 -29.83 25.73 -7.74
N THR A 221 -28.54 26.05 -7.85
CA THR A 221 -27.44 25.25 -7.30
C THR A 221 -27.35 25.41 -5.79
N ALA A 222 -27.41 26.64 -5.28
CA ALA A 222 -27.37 26.93 -3.84
C ALA A 222 -28.57 26.33 -3.08
N ALA A 223 -29.74 26.29 -3.72
CA ALA A 223 -30.97 25.71 -3.23
C ALA A 223 -31.08 24.19 -3.47
N ARG A 224 -30.02 23.57 -4.05
CA ARG A 224 -29.91 22.12 -4.28
C ARG A 224 -31.05 21.54 -5.12
N LEU A 225 -31.62 22.35 -6.00
CA LEU A 225 -32.68 21.99 -6.94
C LEU A 225 -32.10 21.52 -8.29
N LEU A 226 -31.01 22.13 -8.74
CA LEU A 226 -30.38 21.75 -10.01
C LEU A 226 -29.82 20.32 -9.93
N GLY A 227 -30.38 19.42 -10.73
CA GLY A 227 -30.03 17.99 -10.74
C GLY A 227 -30.78 17.13 -9.70
N ALA A 228 -31.68 17.72 -8.91
CA ALA A 228 -32.59 16.98 -8.06
C ALA A 228 -33.54 16.12 -8.93
N PRO A 229 -33.79 14.85 -8.55
CA PRO A 229 -34.71 14.02 -9.32
C PRO A 229 -36.13 14.59 -9.23
N VAL A 230 -36.80 14.63 -10.39
CA VAL A 230 -38.25 14.83 -10.41
C VAL A 230 -38.89 13.54 -9.90
N ALA A 231 -39.56 13.61 -8.76
CA ALA A 231 -40.29 12.50 -8.14
C ALA A 231 -41.80 12.69 -8.33
N GLY A 232 -42.56 11.59 -8.33
CA GLY A 232 -43.98 11.60 -8.73
C GLY A 232 -44.12 11.63 -10.25
N LYS A 233 -45.16 11.07 -10.87
CA LYS A 233 -46.56 10.89 -10.44
C LYS A 233 -46.86 9.61 -9.64
N THR A 234 -47.78 9.66 -8.67
CA THR A 234 -48.38 8.43 -8.05
C THR A 234 -49.79 8.17 -8.57
N ALA A 235 -50.19 6.90 -8.65
CA ALA A 235 -51.57 6.52 -8.96
C ALA A 235 -52.42 6.72 -7.71
N ALA A 236 -53.63 7.25 -7.86
CA ALA A 236 -54.65 7.13 -6.83
C ALA A 236 -54.87 5.65 -6.48
N SER A 237 -55.01 5.35 -5.19
CA SER A 237 -55.34 3.99 -4.73
C SER A 237 -56.42 4.03 -3.66
N VAL A 238 -57.34 3.06 -3.71
CA VAL A 238 -58.40 2.87 -2.72
C VAL A 238 -58.43 1.40 -2.35
N THR A 239 -58.34 1.10 -1.06
CA THR A 239 -58.52 -0.25 -0.53
C THR A 239 -59.90 -0.37 0.10
N GLY A 240 -60.70 -1.31 -0.40
CA GLY A 240 -61.98 -1.65 0.19
C GLY A 240 -61.84 -2.43 1.50
N SER A 241 -62.91 -2.48 2.27
CA SER A 241 -63.08 -3.40 3.39
C SER A 241 -63.16 -4.85 2.92
N ALA A 242 -62.97 -5.80 3.85
CA ALA A 242 -63.06 -7.21 3.55
C ALA A 242 -64.49 -7.60 3.11
N ILE A 243 -64.58 -8.33 2.01
CA ILE A 243 -65.83 -8.86 1.47
C ILE A 243 -66.19 -10.13 2.22
N ALA A 244 -67.47 -10.30 2.57
CA ALA A 244 -67.94 -11.46 3.29
C ALA A 244 -67.83 -12.75 2.46
N ALA A 245 -67.54 -13.87 3.14
CA ALA A 245 -67.67 -15.19 2.55
C ALA A 245 -69.15 -15.58 2.38
N GLY A 246 -69.44 -16.45 1.41
CA GLY A 246 -70.81 -16.88 1.07
C GLY A 246 -71.29 -16.33 -0.28
N ALA A 247 -72.55 -16.62 -0.60
CA ALA A 247 -73.17 -16.19 -1.85
C ALA A 247 -73.43 -14.67 -1.83
N LEU A 248 -72.97 -13.96 -2.87
CA LEU A 248 -73.26 -12.55 -3.06
C LEU A 248 -74.44 -12.35 -4.02
N ALA A 249 -75.22 -11.30 -3.78
CA ALA A 249 -76.25 -10.86 -4.71
C ALA A 249 -75.63 -10.00 -5.82
N ALA A 250 -76.16 -10.06 -7.03
CA ALA A 250 -75.75 -9.16 -8.11
C ALA A 250 -75.98 -7.70 -7.69
N THR A 251 -74.94 -6.88 -7.76
CA THR A 251 -75.00 -5.46 -7.42
C THR A 251 -74.26 -4.63 -8.45
N THR A 252 -74.47 -3.32 -8.41
CA THR A 252 -73.80 -2.37 -9.31
C THR A 252 -72.99 -1.36 -8.50
N MET A 253 -71.79 -1.05 -8.98
CA MET A 253 -70.93 0.01 -8.45
C MET A 253 -70.56 0.97 -9.59
N VAL A 254 -70.22 2.21 -9.25
CA VAL A 254 -69.75 3.21 -10.21
C VAL A 254 -68.38 3.69 -9.78
N ILE A 255 -67.37 3.42 -10.61
CA ILE A 255 -65.99 3.85 -10.40
C ILE A 255 -65.59 4.75 -11.57
N ASN A 256 -65.15 5.97 -11.31
CA ASN A 256 -64.77 6.98 -12.31
C ASN A 256 -65.85 7.16 -13.40
N GLY A 257 -67.12 7.22 -12.97
CA GLY A 257 -68.28 7.35 -13.88
C GLY A 257 -68.63 6.10 -14.68
N THR A 258 -67.90 4.98 -14.56
CA THR A 258 -68.20 3.72 -15.23
C THR A 258 -69.01 2.81 -14.32
N SER A 259 -70.22 2.41 -14.75
CA SER A 259 -71.05 1.42 -14.06
C SER A 259 -70.53 0.00 -14.27
N ILE A 260 -70.39 -0.74 -13.18
CA ILE A 260 -69.83 -2.10 -13.14
C ILE A 260 -70.87 -2.97 -12.43
N THR A 261 -71.35 -4.01 -13.12
CA THR A 261 -72.26 -5.01 -12.53
C THR A 261 -71.45 -6.21 -12.10
N THR A 262 -71.50 -6.57 -10.82
CA THR A 262 -70.76 -7.74 -10.30
C THR A 262 -71.44 -9.04 -10.74
N THR A 263 -70.67 -9.95 -11.33
CA THR A 263 -71.14 -11.25 -11.84
C THR A 263 -70.94 -12.40 -10.86
N ALA A 264 -70.37 -12.13 -9.68
CA ALA A 264 -70.21 -13.08 -8.58
C ALA A 264 -71.58 -13.54 -8.01
N THR A 265 -72.31 -14.38 -8.75
CA THR A 265 -73.58 -14.99 -8.34
C THR A 265 -73.45 -16.51 -8.34
N GLY A 266 -73.28 -17.13 -7.15
CA GLY A 266 -73.14 -18.57 -6.98
C GLY A 266 -72.67 -18.99 -5.55
N ALA A 267 -72.93 -20.24 -5.14
CA ALA A 267 -72.88 -20.67 -3.73
C ALA A 267 -71.47 -20.87 -3.10
N ALA A 268 -71.36 -20.46 -1.82
CA ALA A 268 -70.29 -20.73 -0.83
C ALA A 268 -68.83 -20.37 -1.17
N ASN A 269 -68.60 -19.25 -1.87
CA ASN A 269 -67.26 -18.72 -2.10
C ASN A 269 -66.59 -18.23 -0.79
N THR A 270 -65.26 -18.35 -0.73
CA THR A 270 -64.46 -17.67 0.31
C THR A 270 -64.42 -16.15 0.06
N ALA A 271 -64.04 -15.39 1.09
CA ALA A 271 -63.84 -13.94 0.97
C ALA A 271 -62.83 -13.57 -0.13
N GLU A 272 -61.74 -14.33 -0.26
CA GLU A 272 -60.73 -14.17 -1.31
C GLU A 272 -61.31 -14.43 -2.71
N GLN A 273 -62.09 -15.50 -2.88
CA GLN A 273 -62.72 -15.82 -4.17
C GLN A 273 -63.72 -14.75 -4.59
N ASN A 274 -64.49 -14.21 -3.63
CA ASN A 274 -65.41 -13.10 -3.89
C ASN A 274 -64.66 -11.82 -4.27
N ALA A 275 -63.58 -11.48 -3.57
CA ALA A 275 -62.75 -10.33 -3.89
C ALA A 275 -62.09 -10.45 -5.27
N ALA A 276 -61.58 -11.64 -5.62
CA ALA A 276 -60.98 -11.91 -6.92
C ALA A 276 -62.00 -11.81 -8.07
N SER A 277 -63.20 -12.34 -7.88
CA SER A 277 -64.28 -12.26 -8.88
C SER A 277 -64.71 -10.82 -9.13
N ILE A 278 -64.95 -10.04 -8.07
CA ILE A 278 -65.36 -8.64 -8.20
C ILE A 278 -64.22 -7.80 -8.80
N ALA A 279 -62.96 -8.06 -8.44
CA ALA A 279 -61.81 -7.41 -9.07
C ALA A 279 -61.74 -7.72 -10.59
N ALA A 280 -62.06 -8.94 -11.01
CA ALA A 280 -62.13 -9.30 -12.42
C ALA A 280 -63.23 -8.53 -13.17
N ASP A 281 -64.43 -8.41 -12.57
CA ASP A 281 -65.53 -7.61 -13.13
C ASP A 281 -65.12 -6.13 -13.28
N ILE A 282 -64.45 -5.56 -12.27
CA ILE A 282 -63.95 -4.18 -12.32
C ILE A 282 -62.91 -4.01 -13.42
N ASN A 283 -61.96 -4.93 -13.56
CA ASN A 283 -60.93 -4.87 -14.61
C ASN A 283 -61.50 -5.03 -16.02
N ALA A 284 -62.57 -5.80 -16.19
CA ALA A 284 -63.23 -6.01 -17.48
C ALA A 284 -64.04 -4.78 -17.91
N ALA A 285 -64.72 -4.13 -16.97
CA ALA A 285 -65.61 -3.01 -17.25
C ALA A 285 -64.91 -1.64 -17.20
N ASN A 286 -63.90 -1.45 -16.36
CA ASN A 286 -63.28 -0.15 -16.11
C ASN A 286 -61.84 -0.06 -16.66
N THR A 287 -61.65 0.81 -17.64
CA THR A 287 -60.33 1.00 -18.26
C THR A 287 -59.42 1.93 -17.46
N SER A 288 -59.96 2.74 -16.54
CA SER A 288 -59.22 3.78 -15.81
C SER A 288 -58.51 3.28 -14.54
N VAL A 289 -58.93 2.14 -13.99
CA VAL A 289 -58.34 1.51 -12.80
C VAL A 289 -57.94 0.06 -13.08
N THR A 290 -57.05 -0.45 -12.25
CA THR A 290 -56.76 -1.86 -12.06
C THR A 290 -57.25 -2.26 -10.67
N ALA A 291 -58.01 -3.34 -10.57
CA ALA A 291 -58.47 -3.92 -9.33
C ALA A 291 -57.74 -5.23 -9.04
N VAL A 292 -57.32 -5.43 -7.78
CA VAL A 292 -56.69 -6.67 -7.33
C VAL A 292 -57.41 -7.16 -6.08
N GLY A 293 -57.96 -8.38 -6.14
CA GLY A 293 -58.47 -9.08 -4.96
C GLY A 293 -57.32 -9.62 -4.12
N MET A 294 -57.32 -9.32 -2.83
CA MET A 294 -56.27 -9.70 -1.89
C MET A 294 -56.66 -10.97 -1.10
N PRO A 295 -55.70 -11.75 -0.59
CA PRO A 295 -55.99 -12.97 0.18
C PRO A 295 -56.82 -12.75 1.45
N ASN A 296 -56.83 -11.53 1.98
CA ASN A 296 -57.65 -11.16 3.14
C ASN A 296 -59.11 -10.77 2.76
N GLY A 297 -59.51 -10.97 1.50
CA GLY A 297 -60.85 -10.66 1.01
C GLY A 297 -61.10 -9.18 0.71
N THR A 298 -60.08 -8.33 0.71
CA THR A 298 -60.20 -6.92 0.29
C THR A 298 -59.93 -6.74 -1.20
N ILE A 299 -60.33 -5.62 -1.77
CA ILE A 299 -59.97 -5.23 -3.14
C ILE A 299 -59.18 -3.93 -3.09
N VAL A 300 -58.05 -3.90 -3.79
CA VAL A 300 -57.27 -2.67 -3.99
C VAL A 300 -57.50 -2.19 -5.41
N LEU A 301 -58.03 -0.97 -5.53
CA LEU A 301 -58.07 -0.23 -6.78
C LEU A 301 -56.81 0.62 -6.88
N THR A 302 -56.20 0.61 -8.06
CA THR A 302 -55.08 1.48 -8.41
C THR A 302 -55.39 2.11 -9.75
N GLN A 303 -55.28 3.42 -9.87
CA GLN A 303 -55.46 4.04 -11.17
C GLN A 303 -54.37 3.62 -12.15
N LYS A 304 -54.73 3.52 -13.44
CA LYS A 304 -53.77 3.21 -14.50
C LYS A 304 -52.96 4.43 -14.93
N ASN A 305 -53.55 5.62 -14.82
CA ASN A 305 -52.89 6.89 -15.11
C ASN A 305 -52.45 7.55 -13.80
N LEU A 306 -51.32 8.26 -13.83
CA LEU A 306 -50.72 8.86 -12.65
C LEU A 306 -51.04 10.38 -12.59
N GLY A 307 -51.00 11.00 -11.40
CA GLY A 307 -51.14 12.46 -11.22
C GLY A 307 -52.40 12.89 -10.46
N SER A 308 -52.46 14.13 -9.96
CA SER A 308 -53.56 14.58 -9.09
C SER A 308 -54.90 14.72 -9.80
N GLU A 309 -54.91 15.02 -11.11
CA GLU A 309 -56.12 15.01 -11.96
C GLU A 309 -56.71 13.62 -12.18
N ARG A 310 -55.94 12.59 -11.86
CA ARG A 310 -56.32 11.21 -12.07
C ARG A 310 -56.69 10.68 -10.67
N ALA A 311 -58.00 10.74 -10.40
CA ALA A 311 -58.61 10.30 -9.15
C ALA A 311 -59.38 8.97 -9.32
N ILE A 312 -59.54 8.23 -8.23
CA ILE A 312 -60.56 7.18 -8.10
C ILE A 312 -61.74 7.80 -7.38
N ASP A 313 -62.83 8.00 -8.10
CA ASP A 313 -64.13 8.40 -7.57
C ASP A 313 -65.07 7.19 -7.54
N ILE A 314 -65.51 6.81 -6.35
CA ILE A 314 -66.51 5.76 -6.13
C ILE A 314 -67.83 6.45 -5.75
N SER A 315 -68.64 6.76 -6.75
CA SER A 315 -69.92 7.46 -6.55
C SER A 315 -71.07 6.54 -6.14
N ASN A 316 -70.93 5.24 -6.39
CA ASN A 316 -71.79 4.19 -5.84
C ASN A 316 -70.93 2.95 -5.59
N ALA A 317 -71.01 2.35 -4.41
CA ALA A 317 -70.21 1.17 -4.10
C ALA A 317 -70.91 -0.15 -4.36
N GLY A 318 -72.25 -0.20 -4.44
CA GLY A 318 -73.00 -1.47 -4.42
C GLY A 318 -72.87 -2.22 -3.08
N THR A 319 -73.88 -2.99 -2.69
CA THR A 319 -73.87 -3.72 -1.41
C THR A 319 -72.98 -4.95 -1.47
N GLY A 320 -72.06 -5.12 -0.52
CA GLY A 320 -71.22 -6.33 -0.40
C GLY A 320 -69.93 -6.33 -1.23
N THR A 321 -69.55 -5.19 -1.80
CA THR A 321 -68.38 -5.04 -2.69
C THR A 321 -67.11 -4.61 -1.96
N GLY A 322 -67.22 -4.32 -0.65
CA GLY A 322 -66.13 -3.83 0.18
C GLY A 322 -65.85 -2.33 0.06
N PHE A 323 -66.44 -1.61 -0.89
CA PHE A 323 -66.23 -0.15 -1.04
C PHE A 323 -67.33 0.68 -0.37
N ILE A 324 -67.07 1.98 -0.17
CA ILE A 324 -68.04 2.96 0.33
C ILE A 324 -68.22 4.05 -0.73
N ALA A 325 -69.46 4.51 -0.93
CA ALA A 325 -69.77 5.59 -1.86
C ALA A 325 -69.29 6.96 -1.32
N GLY A 326 -68.93 7.87 -2.21
CA GLY A 326 -68.43 9.21 -1.88
C GLY A 326 -66.92 9.24 -1.59
N ILE A 327 -66.19 8.18 -1.93
CA ILE A 327 -64.72 8.17 -1.83
C ILE A 327 -64.16 8.82 -3.09
N THR A 328 -63.36 9.88 -2.92
CA THR A 328 -62.45 10.39 -3.95
C THR A 328 -61.01 10.28 -3.44
N ALA A 329 -60.21 9.45 -4.10
CA ALA A 329 -58.77 9.36 -3.84
C ALA A 329 -57.99 9.94 -5.03
N ASN A 330 -57.07 10.86 -4.78
CA ASN A 330 -56.28 11.52 -5.82
C ASN A 330 -54.87 10.92 -5.90
N GLY A 331 -54.28 10.89 -7.10
CA GLY A 331 -52.84 10.70 -7.25
C GLY A 331 -52.06 11.93 -6.82
N THR A 332 -50.73 11.88 -6.91
CA THR A 332 -49.86 13.05 -6.65
C THR A 332 -49.14 13.49 -7.93
N ASP A 333 -48.98 14.80 -8.11
CA ASP A 333 -48.24 15.40 -9.24
C ASP A 333 -46.71 15.28 -9.10
N ASP A 334 -46.01 15.60 -10.19
CA ASP A 334 -44.55 15.68 -10.23
C ASP A 334 -44.08 16.76 -9.23
N TYR A 335 -43.08 16.45 -8.42
CA TYR A 335 -42.42 17.41 -7.54
C TYR A 335 -40.91 17.25 -7.62
N VAL A 336 -40.21 18.34 -7.32
CA VAL A 336 -38.78 18.36 -7.08
C VAL A 336 -38.56 18.84 -5.66
N LEU A 337 -37.79 18.10 -4.90
CA LEU A 337 -37.36 18.48 -3.56
C LEU A 337 -35.84 18.70 -3.57
N GLY A 338 -35.37 19.76 -2.92
CA GLY A 338 -33.95 19.97 -2.70
C GLY A 338 -33.29 18.72 -2.11
N THR A 339 -32.13 18.33 -2.64
CA THR A 339 -31.49 17.04 -2.30
C THR A 339 -30.78 17.02 -0.94
N SER A 340 -30.68 18.16 -0.26
CA SER A 340 -29.94 18.35 0.99
C SER A 340 -30.37 19.62 1.71
N SER A 341 -29.98 19.75 2.98
CA SER A 341 -30.25 20.94 3.80
C SER A 341 -29.67 22.21 3.16
N LEU A 342 -30.46 23.28 3.15
CA LEU A 342 -30.03 24.60 2.68
C LEU A 342 -28.94 25.20 3.57
N GLY A 343 -29.05 25.02 4.90
CA GLY A 343 -28.02 25.38 5.87
C GLY A 343 -27.07 24.21 6.17
N SER A 344 -25.77 24.47 6.21
CA SER A 344 -24.73 23.48 6.54
C SER A 344 -23.59 24.14 7.32
N VAL A 345 -22.74 23.32 7.93
CA VAL A 345 -21.46 23.82 8.47
C VAL A 345 -20.59 24.36 7.34
N GLN A 346 -19.83 25.42 7.63
CA GLN A 346 -18.81 25.95 6.73
C GLN A 346 -17.47 25.33 7.09
N ALA A 347 -17.21 24.12 6.59
CA ALA A 347 -16.09 23.29 7.03
C ALA A 347 -14.68 23.88 6.78
N ALA A 348 -14.58 24.89 5.91
CA ALA A 348 -13.35 25.61 5.58
C ALA A 348 -13.15 26.90 6.39
N GLU A 349 -14.18 27.37 7.09
CA GLU A 349 -14.07 28.50 8.01
C GLU A 349 -13.57 28.01 9.38
N THR A 350 -13.14 28.96 10.22
CA THR A 350 -12.72 28.66 11.59
C THR A 350 -13.84 27.95 12.35
N LEU A 351 -13.57 27.16 13.38
CA LEU A 351 -14.65 26.48 14.12
C LEU A 351 -15.60 27.49 14.79
N ALA A 352 -15.09 28.66 15.17
CA ALA A 352 -15.88 29.78 15.71
C ALA A 352 -16.86 30.34 14.67
N ASP A 353 -16.41 30.50 13.41
CA ASP A 353 -17.20 31.08 12.32
C ASP A 353 -17.91 30.03 11.46
N GLY A 354 -17.62 28.74 11.67
CA GLY A 354 -18.03 27.61 10.85
C GLY A 354 -19.51 27.28 10.90
N ARG A 355 -20.32 28.08 11.59
CA ARG A 355 -21.79 27.95 11.70
C ARG A 355 -22.23 26.57 12.23
N PHE A 356 -21.63 26.10 13.32
CA PHE A 356 -22.11 24.91 14.02
C PHE A 356 -23.45 25.17 14.72
N ALA A 357 -24.37 24.21 14.67
CA ALA A 357 -25.68 24.27 15.33
C ALA A 357 -25.54 24.54 16.84
N THR A 358 -24.55 23.89 17.45
CA THR A 358 -24.09 24.15 18.81
C THR A 358 -22.74 24.83 18.69
N ALA A 359 -22.60 26.04 19.23
CA ALA A 359 -21.33 26.75 19.24
C ALA A 359 -20.23 25.92 19.94
N ILE A 360 -19.04 25.90 19.36
CA ILE A 360 -17.87 25.23 19.95
C ILE A 360 -17.28 26.16 21.03
N SER A 361 -17.15 25.67 22.26
CA SER A 361 -16.70 26.43 23.43
C SER A 361 -16.05 25.51 24.49
N PRO A 362 -15.00 25.96 25.18
CA PRO A 362 -14.30 27.24 25.01
C PRO A 362 -13.48 27.27 23.70
N ALA A 363 -12.83 28.40 23.41
CA ALA A 363 -12.08 28.57 22.16
C ALA A 363 -11.00 27.48 22.00
N GLU A 364 -10.18 27.27 23.03
CA GLU A 364 -9.23 26.16 23.07
C GLU A 364 -9.81 24.99 23.85
N GLY A 365 -9.67 23.78 23.31
CA GLY A 365 -10.20 22.59 23.96
C GLY A 365 -9.57 21.30 23.46
N SER A 366 -10.03 20.18 24.04
CA SER A 366 -9.56 18.85 23.70
C SER A 366 -10.65 17.80 23.89
N PHE A 367 -10.54 16.72 23.12
CA PHE A 367 -11.39 15.54 23.21
C PHE A 367 -10.56 14.27 23.00
N ILE A 368 -11.09 13.13 23.41
CA ILE A 368 -10.46 11.82 23.28
C ILE A 368 -11.21 10.99 22.24
N ILE A 369 -10.45 10.31 21.38
CA ILE A 369 -10.92 9.18 20.59
C ILE A 369 -10.05 7.96 20.90
N ASN A 370 -10.65 6.86 21.38
CA ASN A 370 -9.95 5.61 21.73
C ASN A 370 -8.71 5.82 22.63
N GLY A 371 -8.82 6.70 23.62
CA GLY A 371 -7.73 7.03 24.55
C GLY A 371 -6.66 8.00 24.00
N VAL A 372 -6.80 8.49 22.76
CA VAL A 372 -5.91 9.48 22.15
C VAL A 372 -6.54 10.86 22.23
N THR A 373 -5.85 11.81 22.87
CA THR A 373 -6.25 13.21 22.95
C THR A 373 -6.02 13.94 21.62
N ILE A 374 -7.02 14.69 21.19
CA ILE A 374 -7.01 15.59 20.04
C ILE A 374 -7.39 16.97 20.56
N GLU A 375 -6.52 17.95 20.33
CA GLU A 375 -6.75 19.35 20.70
C GLU A 375 -7.40 20.09 19.53
N TYR A 376 -8.08 21.19 19.81
CA TYR A 376 -8.56 22.15 18.82
C TYR A 376 -8.46 23.58 19.37
N ASP A 377 -8.34 24.54 18.46
CA ASP A 377 -8.47 25.97 18.74
C ASP A 377 -9.52 26.57 17.79
N ALA A 378 -10.66 26.97 18.31
CA ALA A 378 -11.80 27.41 17.52
C ALA A 378 -11.56 28.71 16.75
N ALA A 379 -10.56 29.52 17.15
CA ALA A 379 -10.21 30.75 16.44
C ALA A 379 -9.31 30.50 15.22
N THR A 380 -8.62 29.36 15.16
CA THR A 380 -7.60 29.09 14.13
C THR A 380 -7.84 27.80 13.35
N ASP A 381 -8.41 26.78 13.99
CA ASP A 381 -8.78 25.53 13.35
C ASP A 381 -10.07 25.64 12.56
N THR A 382 -10.18 24.78 11.55
CA THR A 382 -11.38 24.55 10.75
C THR A 382 -11.88 23.13 11.01
N LEU A 383 -13.11 22.79 10.61
CA LEU A 383 -13.57 21.40 10.70
C LEU A 383 -12.62 20.47 9.92
N ASN A 384 -12.17 20.92 8.74
CA ASN A 384 -11.22 20.16 7.92
C ASN A 384 -9.88 19.92 8.62
N SER A 385 -9.33 20.90 9.35
CA SER A 385 -8.06 20.71 10.08
C SER A 385 -8.21 19.72 11.23
N VAL A 386 -9.31 19.76 11.99
CA VAL A 386 -9.57 18.80 13.07
C VAL A 386 -9.78 17.39 12.53
N LEU A 387 -10.55 17.21 11.46
CA LEU A 387 -10.74 15.90 10.83
C LEU A 387 -9.43 15.33 10.27
N SER A 388 -8.57 16.18 9.69
CA SER A 388 -7.22 15.79 9.27
C SER A 388 -6.37 15.35 10.46
N ARG A 389 -6.40 16.11 11.56
CA ARG A 389 -5.72 15.78 12.81
C ARG A 389 -6.16 14.42 13.36
N ILE A 390 -7.47 14.12 13.33
CA ILE A 390 -8.00 12.79 13.68
C ILE A 390 -7.43 11.71 12.74
N ASN A 391 -7.47 11.90 11.42
CA ASN A 391 -6.99 10.92 10.43
C ASN A 391 -5.48 10.63 10.53
N THR A 392 -4.69 11.61 10.98
CA THR A 392 -3.23 11.46 11.18
C THR A 392 -2.85 10.97 12.57
N SER A 393 -3.82 10.91 13.50
CA SER A 393 -3.61 10.47 14.87
C SER A 393 -3.48 8.95 14.98
N LYS A 394 -3.10 8.47 16.18
CA LYS A 394 -3.10 7.04 16.53
C LYS A 394 -4.45 6.56 17.11
N ALA A 395 -5.52 7.35 16.98
CA ALA A 395 -6.83 7.03 17.53
C ALA A 395 -7.51 5.82 16.87
N GLY A 396 -6.95 5.29 15.78
CA GLY A 396 -7.48 4.09 15.12
C GLY A 396 -8.82 4.30 14.44
N VAL A 397 -9.11 5.53 13.99
CA VAL A 397 -10.29 5.88 13.20
C VAL A 397 -9.91 6.75 12.01
N SER A 398 -10.69 6.66 10.94
CA SER A 398 -10.73 7.65 9.87
C SER A 398 -11.98 8.53 10.02
N ALA A 399 -11.80 9.83 9.87
CA ALA A 399 -12.84 10.84 9.99
C ALA A 399 -13.11 11.50 8.64
N SER A 400 -14.38 11.71 8.31
CA SER A 400 -14.82 12.41 7.09
C SER A 400 -16.04 13.25 7.38
N TYR A 401 -16.20 14.36 6.66
CA TYR A 401 -17.42 15.16 6.65
C TYR A 401 -18.18 14.94 5.33
N ASP A 402 -19.48 14.70 5.45
CA ASP A 402 -20.41 14.62 4.32
C ASP A 402 -21.16 15.97 4.21
N PRO A 403 -20.86 16.80 3.19
CA PRO A 403 -21.50 18.11 3.01
C PRO A 403 -22.96 18.03 2.53
N ILE A 404 -23.42 16.87 2.04
CA ILE A 404 -24.80 16.68 1.59
C ILE A 404 -25.68 16.39 2.79
N LEU A 405 -25.23 15.50 3.67
CA LEU A 405 -25.95 15.16 4.90
C LEU A 405 -25.61 16.07 6.08
N ASP A 406 -24.59 16.92 5.93
CA ASP A 406 -24.03 17.80 6.95
C ASP A 406 -23.65 17.05 8.24
N ARG A 407 -22.99 15.89 8.07
CA ARG A 407 -22.62 14.99 9.17
C ARG A 407 -21.16 14.59 9.13
N VAL A 408 -20.56 14.46 10.32
CA VAL A 408 -19.25 13.83 10.47
C VAL A 408 -19.44 12.33 10.64
N ARG A 409 -18.55 11.57 10.02
CA ARG A 409 -18.47 10.12 10.12
C ARG A 409 -17.08 9.73 10.60
N LEU A 410 -17.03 8.93 11.64
CA LEU A 410 -15.86 8.18 12.07
C LEU A 410 -16.01 6.72 11.65
N THR A 411 -14.94 6.12 11.13
CA THR A 411 -14.87 4.69 10.79
C THR A 411 -13.63 4.11 11.45
N ALA A 412 -13.77 3.07 12.27
CA ALA A 412 -12.62 2.39 12.85
C ALA A 412 -11.68 1.86 11.76
N THR A 413 -10.37 1.97 11.97
CA THR A 413 -9.38 1.39 11.04
C THR A 413 -9.17 -0.10 11.29
N GLN A 414 -9.48 -0.56 12.51
CA GLN A 414 -9.58 -1.97 12.82
C GLN A 414 -11.00 -2.47 12.54
N MET A 415 -11.10 -3.67 11.98
CA MET A 415 -12.37 -4.35 11.80
C MET A 415 -12.74 -5.13 13.06
N GLY A 416 -13.93 -5.73 13.07
CA GLY A 416 -14.47 -6.42 14.22
C GLY A 416 -15.34 -5.53 15.10
N SER A 417 -15.93 -6.12 16.13
CA SER A 417 -16.93 -5.47 16.99
C SER A 417 -16.29 -4.67 18.11
N THR A 418 -15.44 -3.71 17.75
CA THR A 418 -14.80 -2.79 18.70
C THR A 418 -15.51 -1.44 18.65
N ALA A 419 -16.04 -0.99 19.79
CA ALA A 419 -16.65 0.32 19.91
C ALA A 419 -15.59 1.43 19.80
N VAL A 420 -15.98 2.58 19.26
CA VAL A 420 -15.17 3.80 19.26
C VAL A 420 -15.47 4.57 20.54
N ALA A 421 -14.49 4.68 21.43
CA ALA A 421 -14.64 5.47 22.65
C ALA A 421 -14.48 6.95 22.31
N LEU A 422 -15.44 7.77 22.74
CA LEU A 422 -15.55 9.20 22.45
C LEU A 422 -15.85 9.95 23.76
N GLU A 423 -15.03 10.95 24.07
CA GLU A 423 -15.17 11.75 25.29
C GLU A 423 -14.68 13.18 25.03
N ASP A 424 -15.48 14.19 25.37
CA ASP A 424 -15.00 15.58 25.42
C ASP A 424 -14.27 15.79 26.76
N GLN A 425 -13.04 16.29 26.74
CA GLN A 425 -12.28 16.62 27.96
C GLN A 425 -12.48 18.08 28.35
N THR A 426 -11.92 18.98 27.53
CA THR A 426 -12.07 20.42 27.70
C THR A 426 -12.85 20.96 26.51
N GLY A 427 -14.05 21.49 26.78
CA GLY A 427 -14.97 21.99 25.76
C GLY A 427 -15.96 20.94 25.25
N ASN A 428 -16.46 21.12 24.03
CA ASN A 428 -17.66 20.42 23.56
C ASN A 428 -17.62 19.99 22.08
N PHE A 429 -16.44 19.78 21.49
CA PHE A 429 -16.33 19.51 20.05
C PHE A 429 -17.13 18.27 19.60
N LEU A 430 -17.03 17.14 20.33
CA LEU A 430 -17.76 15.93 19.98
C LEU A 430 -19.27 16.10 20.18
N ALA A 431 -19.69 16.83 21.22
CA ALA A 431 -21.10 17.19 21.40
C ALA A 431 -21.62 18.11 20.29
N ALA A 432 -20.85 19.14 19.91
CA ALA A 432 -21.22 20.11 18.86
C ALA A 432 -21.28 19.48 17.46
N THR A 433 -20.43 18.48 17.20
CA THR A 433 -20.49 17.65 15.98
C THR A 433 -21.48 16.49 16.08
N GLY A 434 -22.22 16.37 17.18
CA GLY A 434 -23.23 15.32 17.37
C GLY A 434 -22.66 13.90 17.41
N LEU A 435 -21.35 13.73 17.61
CA LEU A 435 -20.66 12.45 17.71
C LEU A 435 -20.73 11.88 19.14
N LEU A 436 -20.76 12.76 20.15
CA LEU A 436 -20.86 12.34 21.55
C LEU A 436 -22.22 11.67 21.79
N GLY A 437 -22.19 10.41 22.26
CA GLY A 437 -23.41 9.61 22.49
C GLY A 437 -24.14 9.16 21.22
N ALA A 438 -23.57 9.39 20.03
CA ALA A 438 -24.15 8.89 18.78
C ALA A 438 -24.23 7.37 18.75
N ALA A 439 -25.32 6.84 18.20
CA ALA A 439 -25.47 5.40 17.99
C ALA A 439 -24.35 4.89 17.07
N GLN A 440 -23.63 3.88 17.54
CA GLN A 440 -22.58 3.25 16.75
C GLN A 440 -23.17 2.07 15.98
N ALA A 441 -22.81 1.94 14.70
CA ALA A 441 -23.01 0.72 13.95
C ALA A 441 -21.77 -0.17 14.17
N PRO A 442 -21.82 -1.16 15.07
CA PRO A 442 -20.65 -1.98 15.38
C PRO A 442 -20.20 -2.75 14.14
N GLY A 443 -18.88 -2.86 13.99
CA GLY A 443 -18.26 -3.75 13.03
C GLY A 443 -18.54 -5.21 13.40
N GLN A 444 -18.43 -6.09 12.42
CA GLN A 444 -18.60 -7.51 12.58
C GLN A 444 -17.25 -8.22 12.47
N ASN A 445 -17.10 -9.36 13.14
CA ASN A 445 -15.96 -10.24 12.90
C ASN A 445 -16.18 -11.03 11.61
N ALA A 446 -15.09 -11.39 10.93
CA ALA A 446 -15.13 -12.40 9.88
C ALA A 446 -15.50 -13.74 10.49
N GLU A 447 -16.34 -14.49 9.79
CA GLU A 447 -16.70 -15.87 10.12
C GLU A 447 -16.32 -16.76 8.95
N TYR A 448 -15.54 -17.80 9.24
CA TYR A 448 -15.00 -18.71 8.24
C TYR A 448 -14.73 -20.09 8.83
N THR A 449 -14.63 -21.10 7.98
CA THR A 449 -14.24 -22.45 8.36
C THR A 449 -13.00 -22.87 7.58
N ILE A 450 -12.22 -23.79 8.15
CA ILE A 450 -11.14 -24.50 7.49
C ILE A 450 -11.38 -25.98 7.76
N SER A 451 -11.55 -26.80 6.71
CA SER A 451 -11.99 -28.20 6.87
C SER A 451 -11.08 -29.06 7.76
N THR A 452 -9.80 -28.70 7.89
CA THR A 452 -8.79 -29.41 8.69
C THR A 452 -8.60 -28.87 10.10
N VAL A 453 -9.22 -27.76 10.48
CA VAL A 453 -9.06 -27.10 11.79
C VAL A 453 -10.33 -27.27 12.62
N ASN A 454 -10.18 -27.68 13.88
CA ASN A 454 -11.30 -27.86 14.83
C ASN A 454 -12.48 -28.68 14.26
N GLY A 455 -12.22 -29.64 13.36
CA GLY A 455 -13.26 -30.44 12.72
C GLY A 455 -14.18 -29.65 11.77
N GLY A 456 -13.72 -28.51 11.24
CA GLY A 456 -14.50 -27.68 10.31
C GLY A 456 -15.46 -26.69 10.99
N GLN A 457 -15.35 -26.50 12.31
CA GLN A 457 -16.18 -25.56 13.06
C GLN A 457 -15.89 -24.10 12.65
N THR A 458 -16.89 -23.23 12.83
CA THR A 458 -16.77 -21.79 12.57
C THR A 458 -15.71 -21.15 13.46
N LEU A 459 -14.77 -20.47 12.82
CA LEU A 459 -13.76 -19.62 13.42
C LEU A 459 -14.15 -18.16 13.23
N THR A 460 -13.69 -17.31 14.16
CA THR A 460 -13.91 -15.87 14.09
C THR A 460 -12.59 -15.12 14.01
N SER A 461 -12.59 -13.97 13.35
CA SER A 461 -11.43 -13.08 13.25
C SER A 461 -11.89 -11.63 13.18
N SER A 462 -11.20 -10.73 13.90
CA SER A 462 -11.41 -9.28 13.77
C SER A 462 -10.76 -8.70 12.51
N SER A 463 -10.22 -9.54 11.62
CA SER A 463 -9.54 -9.15 10.38
C SER A 463 -9.92 -10.06 9.22
N ASN A 464 -9.97 -9.50 8.02
CA ASN A 464 -10.09 -10.27 6.76
C ASN A 464 -8.74 -10.86 6.30
N THR A 465 -7.63 -10.51 6.95
CA THR A 465 -6.35 -11.20 6.81
C THR A 465 -6.13 -12.06 8.05
N VAL A 466 -6.24 -13.37 7.87
CA VAL A 466 -6.14 -14.38 8.92
C VAL A 466 -4.75 -15.01 8.89
N THR A 467 -4.05 -14.94 10.01
CA THR A 467 -2.72 -15.52 10.21
C THR A 467 -2.70 -16.39 11.45
N GLY A 468 -1.82 -17.40 11.50
CA GLY A 468 -1.54 -18.16 12.73
C GLY A 468 -2.50 -19.29 13.05
N VAL A 469 -3.61 -19.43 12.31
CA VAL A 469 -4.54 -20.56 12.44
C VAL A 469 -3.91 -21.87 11.94
N LEU A 470 -3.20 -21.78 10.82
CA LEU A 470 -2.36 -22.85 10.28
C LEU A 470 -0.91 -22.34 10.25
N PRO A 471 0.09 -23.10 10.74
CA PRO A 471 1.49 -22.68 10.72
C PRO A 471 1.94 -22.32 9.31
N GLY A 472 2.49 -21.11 9.14
CA GLY A 472 3.01 -20.63 7.86
C GLY A 472 1.96 -20.33 6.79
N VAL A 473 0.66 -20.33 7.10
CA VAL A 473 -0.41 -19.98 6.15
C VAL A 473 -1.01 -18.63 6.50
N THR A 474 -1.25 -17.80 5.49
CA THR A 474 -2.04 -16.56 5.59
C THR A 474 -3.21 -16.63 4.62
N LEU A 475 -4.42 -16.41 5.10
CA LEU A 475 -5.64 -16.32 4.29
C LEU A 475 -6.07 -14.87 4.18
N ASN A 476 -6.44 -14.42 2.98
CA ASN A 476 -7.15 -13.15 2.80
C ASN A 476 -8.56 -13.44 2.30
N LEU A 477 -9.54 -13.02 3.09
CA LEU A 477 -10.98 -13.19 2.85
C LEU A 477 -11.46 -11.95 2.09
N LEU A 478 -11.91 -12.14 0.85
CA LEU A 478 -12.26 -11.04 -0.05
C LEU A 478 -13.78 -10.94 -0.28
N ALA A 479 -14.49 -12.06 -0.17
CA ALA A 479 -15.94 -12.14 -0.31
C ALA A 479 -16.51 -13.39 0.39
N THR A 480 -17.82 -13.39 0.63
CA THR A 480 -18.52 -14.59 1.11
C THR A 480 -18.62 -15.66 0.03
N THR A 481 -18.57 -16.92 0.45
CA THR A 481 -18.57 -18.10 -0.41
C THR A 481 -19.86 -18.88 -0.26
N THR A 482 -20.46 -19.32 -1.36
CA THR A 482 -21.64 -20.20 -1.38
C THR A 482 -21.28 -21.68 -1.43
N SER A 483 -20.03 -21.99 -1.73
CA SER A 483 -19.45 -23.33 -1.76
C SER A 483 -18.01 -23.26 -1.25
N PRO A 484 -17.46 -24.33 -0.66
CA PRO A 484 -16.09 -24.31 -0.15
C PRO A 484 -15.07 -24.04 -1.27
N VAL A 485 -14.07 -23.20 -0.98
CA VAL A 485 -12.94 -22.92 -1.88
C VAL A 485 -11.81 -23.89 -1.54
N ALA A 486 -11.45 -24.77 -2.46
CA ALA A 486 -10.37 -25.72 -2.24
C ALA A 486 -9.01 -25.02 -2.33
N VAL A 487 -8.17 -25.22 -1.32
CA VAL A 487 -6.82 -24.70 -1.23
C VAL A 487 -5.84 -25.87 -1.29
N THR A 488 -4.87 -25.79 -2.20
CA THR A 488 -3.79 -26.76 -2.34
C THR A 488 -2.45 -26.12 -2.00
N ILE A 489 -1.78 -26.63 -0.97
CA ILE A 489 -0.40 -26.26 -0.63
C ILE A 489 0.55 -27.30 -1.21
N SER A 490 1.40 -26.86 -2.13
CA SER A 490 2.37 -27.67 -2.85
C SER A 490 3.79 -27.09 -2.71
N MET A 491 4.80 -27.87 -3.11
CA MET A 491 6.15 -27.32 -3.28
C MET A 491 6.20 -26.39 -4.49
N ASP A 492 7.00 -25.34 -4.38
CA ASP A 492 7.28 -24.41 -5.49
C ASP A 492 8.74 -24.57 -5.98
N PRO A 493 9.03 -25.62 -6.78
CA PRO A 493 10.38 -25.83 -7.28
C PRO A 493 10.85 -24.70 -8.20
N ASP A 494 9.92 -23.94 -8.82
CA ASP A 494 10.24 -22.86 -9.75
C ASP A 494 10.96 -21.70 -9.05
N ALA A 495 10.54 -21.36 -7.83
CA ALA A 495 11.19 -20.37 -7.00
C ALA A 495 12.65 -20.76 -6.70
N THR A 496 12.88 -22.02 -6.32
CA THR A 496 14.22 -22.55 -6.05
C THR A 496 15.07 -22.56 -7.32
N VAL A 497 14.55 -23.05 -8.44
CA VAL A 497 15.27 -23.08 -9.73
C VAL A 497 15.70 -21.68 -10.14
N LYS A 498 14.82 -20.68 -10.01
CA LYS A 498 15.14 -19.28 -10.30
C LYS A 498 16.26 -18.74 -9.41
N ALA A 499 16.22 -19.04 -8.11
CA ALA A 499 17.27 -18.64 -7.17
C ALA A 499 18.61 -19.30 -7.51
N VAL A 500 18.60 -20.59 -7.85
CA VAL A 500 19.81 -21.33 -8.27
C VAL A 500 20.39 -20.79 -9.57
N ARG A 501 19.55 -20.49 -10.58
CA ARG A 501 19.99 -19.84 -11.82
C ARG A 501 20.67 -18.50 -11.53
N SER A 502 20.03 -17.66 -10.73
CA SER A 502 20.58 -16.34 -10.37
C SER A 502 21.94 -16.45 -9.67
N PHE A 503 22.12 -17.46 -8.84
CA PHE A 503 23.39 -17.79 -8.21
C PHE A 503 24.45 -18.25 -9.21
N ILE A 504 24.09 -19.17 -10.11
CA ILE A 504 24.99 -19.67 -11.16
C ILE A 504 25.43 -18.53 -12.08
N ASP A 505 24.52 -17.65 -12.47
CA ASP A 505 24.81 -16.49 -13.30
C ASP A 505 25.79 -15.55 -12.60
N ALA A 506 25.56 -15.22 -11.32
CA ALA A 506 26.46 -14.39 -10.54
C ALA A 506 27.85 -15.05 -10.36
N TYR A 507 27.90 -16.37 -10.17
CA TYR A 507 29.14 -17.13 -10.05
C TYR A 507 29.93 -17.09 -11.36
N ASN A 508 29.27 -17.46 -12.46
CA ASN A 508 29.86 -17.50 -13.79
C ASN A 508 30.34 -16.12 -14.21
N ASN A 509 29.56 -15.07 -13.95
CA ASN A 509 29.94 -13.71 -14.28
C ASN A 509 31.18 -13.24 -13.49
N THR A 510 31.29 -13.63 -12.22
CA THR A 510 32.48 -13.36 -11.41
C THR A 510 33.70 -14.11 -11.95
N VAL A 511 33.55 -15.40 -12.25
CA VAL A 511 34.63 -16.23 -12.75
C VAL A 511 35.09 -15.80 -14.15
N SER A 512 34.18 -15.47 -15.06
CA SER A 512 34.51 -14.95 -16.39
C SER A 512 35.26 -13.63 -16.28
N PHE A 513 34.80 -12.70 -15.44
CA PHE A 513 35.52 -11.43 -15.23
C PHE A 513 36.93 -11.66 -14.71
N ILE A 514 37.12 -12.55 -13.73
CA ILE A 514 38.46 -12.91 -13.24
C ILE A 514 39.33 -13.43 -14.38
N GLN A 515 38.80 -14.32 -15.22
CA GLN A 515 39.55 -14.88 -16.35
C GLN A 515 39.94 -13.79 -17.34
N ASP A 516 39.01 -12.93 -17.75
CA ASP A 516 39.27 -11.85 -18.70
C ASP A 516 40.34 -10.88 -18.16
N GLN A 517 40.29 -10.56 -16.87
CA GLN A 517 41.25 -9.64 -16.25
C GLN A 517 42.61 -10.28 -15.95
N THR A 518 42.73 -11.61 -15.98
CA THR A 518 43.96 -12.35 -15.64
C THR A 518 44.55 -13.16 -16.79
N ALA A 519 43.89 -13.21 -17.96
CA ALA A 519 44.36 -13.93 -19.13
C ALA A 519 45.53 -13.20 -19.83
N TYR A 520 46.37 -13.99 -20.50
CA TYR A 520 47.36 -13.48 -21.45
C TYR A 520 46.87 -13.76 -22.86
N ASP A 521 46.78 -12.73 -23.69
CA ASP A 521 46.43 -12.88 -25.09
C ASP A 521 47.71 -12.98 -25.93
N ALA A 522 47.94 -14.18 -26.47
CA ALA A 522 49.11 -14.47 -27.30
C ALA A 522 49.08 -13.74 -28.65
N ASN A 523 47.91 -13.31 -29.14
CA ASN A 523 47.78 -12.63 -30.42
C ASN A 523 48.14 -11.15 -30.32
N THR A 524 47.78 -10.50 -29.19
CA THR A 524 48.08 -9.09 -28.94
C THR A 524 49.36 -8.89 -28.13
N GLY A 525 49.89 -9.95 -27.52
CA GLY A 525 51.04 -9.88 -26.61
C GLY A 525 50.73 -9.15 -25.30
N MET A 526 49.45 -8.92 -24.99
CA MET A 526 49.00 -8.14 -23.85
C MET A 526 48.36 -9.04 -22.78
N GLY A 527 48.73 -8.80 -21.53
CA GLY A 527 48.05 -9.39 -20.37
C GLY A 527 46.88 -8.54 -19.90
N GLY A 528 45.84 -9.18 -19.35
CA GLY A 528 44.78 -8.50 -18.62
C GLY A 528 45.33 -7.65 -17.48
N ILE A 529 44.58 -6.62 -17.06
CA ILE A 529 45.07 -5.60 -16.11
C ILE A 529 45.45 -6.17 -14.72
N LEU A 530 44.91 -7.35 -14.37
CA LEU A 530 45.16 -8.09 -13.13
C LEU A 530 46.01 -9.34 -13.34
N LEU A 531 46.64 -9.51 -14.51
CA LEU A 531 47.58 -10.61 -14.75
C LEU A 531 48.68 -10.60 -13.66
N GLY A 532 48.94 -11.77 -13.07
CA GLY A 532 49.91 -11.92 -11.98
C GLY A 532 49.36 -11.64 -10.57
N ASP A 533 48.14 -11.09 -10.42
CA ASP A 533 47.52 -10.85 -9.10
C ASP A 533 47.20 -12.15 -8.36
N SER A 534 47.86 -12.39 -7.23
CA SER A 534 47.69 -13.60 -6.42
C SER A 534 46.33 -13.64 -5.70
N THR A 535 45.80 -12.48 -5.29
CA THR A 535 44.53 -12.42 -4.55
C THR A 535 43.36 -12.87 -5.41
N VAL A 536 43.37 -12.47 -6.69
CA VAL A 536 42.34 -12.82 -7.66
C VAL A 536 42.41 -14.30 -8.06
N ARG A 537 43.63 -14.85 -8.22
CA ARG A 537 43.81 -16.30 -8.46
C ARG A 537 43.39 -17.15 -7.25
N SER A 538 43.77 -16.72 -6.04
CA SER A 538 43.36 -17.40 -4.81
C SER A 538 41.85 -17.36 -4.63
N LEU A 539 41.19 -16.23 -4.95
CA LEU A 539 39.74 -16.11 -4.97
C LEU A 539 39.10 -17.17 -5.89
N GLN A 540 39.53 -17.26 -7.14
CA GLN A 540 39.00 -18.23 -8.09
C GLN A 540 39.21 -19.68 -7.61
N ALA A 541 40.41 -20.01 -7.11
CA ALA A 541 40.71 -21.35 -6.59
C ALA A 541 39.87 -21.70 -5.36
N SER A 542 39.73 -20.78 -4.41
CA SER A 542 38.89 -20.95 -3.22
C SER A 542 37.41 -21.13 -3.57
N MET A 543 36.89 -20.33 -4.52
CA MET A 543 35.53 -20.51 -5.03
C MET A 543 35.32 -21.90 -5.63
N ALA A 544 36.22 -22.34 -6.52
CA ALA A 544 36.14 -23.66 -7.14
C ALA A 544 36.22 -24.80 -6.10
N ASN A 545 37.11 -24.68 -5.11
CA ASN A 545 37.25 -25.66 -4.03
C ASN A 545 36.03 -25.73 -3.12
N ILE A 546 35.39 -24.59 -2.83
CA ILE A 546 34.14 -24.57 -2.05
C ILE A 546 33.04 -25.27 -2.86
N MET A 547 32.89 -24.94 -4.14
CA MET A 547 31.84 -25.51 -5.01
C MET A 547 31.97 -27.03 -5.23
N SER A 548 33.20 -27.57 -5.24
CA SER A 548 33.46 -29.01 -5.41
C SER A 548 33.48 -29.79 -4.09
N SER A 549 33.43 -29.10 -2.96
CA SER A 549 33.53 -29.76 -1.65
C SER A 549 32.23 -30.43 -1.20
N ILE A 550 32.38 -31.51 -0.44
CA ILE A 550 31.26 -32.19 0.23
C ILE A 550 31.05 -31.53 1.60
N PRO A 551 29.88 -30.95 1.91
CA PRO A 551 29.60 -30.46 3.25
C PRO A 551 29.71 -31.57 4.30
N SER A 552 30.42 -31.28 5.39
CA SER A 552 30.41 -32.10 6.61
C SER A 552 28.96 -32.25 7.12
N GLY A 553 28.60 -33.43 7.64
CA GLY A 553 27.25 -33.69 8.18
C GLY A 553 26.23 -34.28 7.20
N LEU A 554 26.50 -34.28 5.89
CA LEU A 554 25.67 -34.96 4.88
C LEU A 554 26.13 -36.41 4.59
N SER A 555 26.94 -37.03 5.47
CA SER A 555 27.43 -38.39 5.25
C SER A 555 26.33 -39.42 5.53
N GLY A 556 25.71 -39.96 4.48
CA GLY A 556 24.76 -41.07 4.59
C GLY A 556 23.59 -41.06 3.59
N GLY A 557 23.40 -39.99 2.80
CA GLY A 557 22.32 -39.87 1.81
C GLY A 557 22.78 -39.89 0.34
N ASN A 558 21.82 -40.01 -0.59
CA ASN A 558 22.04 -40.02 -2.05
C ASN A 558 22.40 -38.64 -2.63
N VAL A 559 22.15 -37.55 -1.89
CA VAL A 559 22.49 -36.18 -2.28
C VAL A 559 23.58 -35.66 -1.35
N ARG A 560 24.80 -35.48 -1.88
CA ARG A 560 26.00 -35.10 -1.09
C ARG A 560 26.77 -33.94 -1.70
N THR A 561 26.58 -33.71 -3.01
CA THR A 561 27.29 -32.71 -3.80
C THR A 561 26.32 -31.91 -4.65
N PHE A 562 26.76 -30.75 -5.13
CA PHE A 562 26.02 -29.99 -6.13
C PHE A 562 25.77 -30.75 -7.43
N ALA A 563 26.66 -31.68 -7.81
CA ALA A 563 26.46 -32.53 -8.97
C ALA A 563 25.26 -33.48 -8.81
N ASP A 564 24.95 -33.91 -7.58
CA ASP A 564 23.81 -34.78 -7.28
C ASP A 564 22.45 -34.08 -7.49
N VAL A 565 22.43 -32.75 -7.41
CA VAL A 565 21.24 -31.90 -7.65
C VAL A 565 21.29 -31.17 -9.00
N GLY A 566 22.20 -31.57 -9.90
CA GLY A 566 22.26 -31.02 -11.26
C GLY A 566 23.11 -29.78 -11.44
N ILE A 567 23.86 -29.33 -10.44
CA ILE A 567 24.79 -28.20 -10.55
C ILE A 567 26.20 -28.75 -10.78
N THR A 568 26.72 -28.60 -11.99
CA THR A 568 28.01 -29.17 -12.40
C THR A 568 28.93 -28.12 -13.00
N SER A 569 30.23 -28.41 -13.10
CA SER A 569 31.20 -27.56 -13.80
C SER A 569 31.37 -27.93 -15.29
N GLY A 570 30.39 -28.64 -15.88
CA GLY A 570 30.46 -29.21 -17.23
C GLY A 570 30.47 -30.75 -17.26
N LYS A 571 30.42 -31.34 -18.46
CA LYS A 571 30.38 -32.80 -18.65
C LYS A 571 31.68 -33.46 -18.18
N ILE A 572 31.58 -34.60 -17.50
CA ILE A 572 32.74 -35.43 -17.14
C ILE A 572 33.52 -35.78 -18.42
N GLY A 573 34.84 -35.56 -18.42
CA GLY A 573 35.71 -35.76 -19.59
C GLY A 573 35.93 -34.53 -20.49
N SER A 574 35.42 -33.36 -20.08
CA SER A 574 35.70 -32.09 -20.77
C SER A 574 37.20 -31.74 -20.75
N SER A 575 37.69 -31.10 -21.82
CA SER A 575 39.10 -30.70 -21.96
C SER A 575 39.58 -29.83 -20.79
N VAL A 576 40.86 -29.96 -20.42
CA VAL A 576 41.47 -29.16 -19.35
C VAL A 576 41.27 -27.68 -19.66
N GLY A 577 40.62 -26.96 -18.74
CA GLY A 577 40.36 -25.53 -18.87
C GLY A 577 38.98 -25.13 -19.39
N THR A 578 38.13 -26.07 -19.83
CA THR A 578 36.76 -25.76 -20.29
C THR A 578 35.69 -25.90 -19.19
N THR A 579 36.06 -26.42 -18.01
CA THR A 579 35.16 -26.70 -16.87
C THR A 579 35.10 -25.57 -15.83
N LYS A 580 35.30 -24.32 -16.25
CA LYS A 580 35.46 -23.19 -15.32
C LYS A 580 34.14 -22.52 -14.93
N SER A 581 33.04 -22.85 -15.61
CA SER A 581 31.70 -22.30 -15.37
C SER A 581 30.75 -23.37 -14.87
N LEU A 582 29.76 -22.97 -14.08
CA LEU A 582 28.69 -23.82 -13.60
C LEU A 582 27.57 -23.92 -14.64
N VAL A 583 26.97 -25.11 -14.72
CA VAL A 583 25.82 -25.44 -15.57
C VAL A 583 24.75 -26.10 -14.69
N LEU A 584 23.49 -25.74 -14.94
CA LEU A 584 22.33 -26.29 -14.25
C LEU A 584 21.59 -27.31 -15.13
N ASP A 585 21.42 -28.51 -14.60
CA ASP A 585 20.40 -29.46 -15.03
C ASP A 585 19.14 -29.25 -14.18
N GLU A 586 18.15 -28.58 -14.76
CA GLU A 586 16.91 -28.24 -14.06
C GLU A 586 16.03 -29.45 -13.80
N SER A 587 16.06 -30.46 -14.68
CA SER A 587 15.28 -31.67 -14.45
C SER A 587 15.79 -32.34 -13.19
N LYS A 588 17.11 -32.54 -13.09
CA LYS A 588 17.73 -33.17 -11.93
C LYS A 588 17.52 -32.37 -10.64
N LEU A 589 17.57 -31.04 -10.70
CA LEU A 589 17.27 -30.19 -9.54
C LEU A 589 15.80 -30.34 -9.10
N ARG A 590 14.86 -30.35 -10.06
CA ARG A 590 13.43 -30.53 -9.78
C ARG A 590 13.14 -31.89 -9.17
N ASP A 591 13.75 -32.95 -9.70
CA ASP A 591 13.61 -34.31 -9.17
C ASP A 591 14.16 -34.43 -7.73
N ALA A 592 15.29 -33.78 -7.45
CA ALA A 592 15.87 -33.74 -6.11
C ALA A 592 14.98 -32.96 -5.12
N LEU A 593 14.41 -31.82 -5.55
CA LEU A 593 13.47 -31.04 -4.74
C LEU A 593 12.18 -31.79 -4.46
N ALA A 594 11.66 -32.51 -5.46
CA ALA A 594 10.48 -33.36 -5.33
C ALA A 594 10.70 -34.52 -4.35
N SER A 595 11.90 -35.12 -4.39
CA SER A 595 12.27 -36.25 -3.53
C SER A 595 12.50 -35.82 -2.08
N ASN A 596 13.33 -34.79 -1.85
CA ASN A 596 13.62 -34.27 -0.52
C ASN A 596 14.21 -32.85 -0.56
N SER A 597 13.33 -31.84 -0.59
CA SER A 597 13.75 -30.43 -0.58
C SER A 597 14.53 -30.02 0.67
N ALA A 598 14.38 -30.70 1.80
CA ALA A 598 15.16 -30.42 3.00
C ALA A 598 16.64 -30.77 2.81
N VAL A 599 16.93 -31.91 2.17
CA VAL A 599 18.31 -32.31 1.86
C VAL A 599 18.94 -31.37 0.82
N VAL A 600 18.16 -30.90 -0.17
CA VAL A 600 18.63 -29.87 -1.10
C VAL A 600 18.92 -28.55 -0.37
N ALA A 601 18.07 -28.15 0.57
CA ALA A 601 18.31 -26.97 1.40
C ALA A 601 19.54 -27.13 2.29
N ASP A 602 19.80 -28.32 2.83
CA ASP A 602 21.00 -28.60 3.62
C ASP A 602 22.28 -28.52 2.78
N LEU A 603 22.22 -28.86 1.48
CA LEU A 603 23.36 -28.69 0.61
C LEU A 603 23.80 -27.22 0.49
N PHE A 604 22.85 -26.28 0.51
CA PHE A 604 23.14 -24.84 0.50
C PHE A 604 23.39 -24.27 1.89
N ALA A 605 22.62 -24.68 2.90
CA ALA A 605 22.63 -24.17 4.26
C ALA A 605 22.35 -25.23 5.31
N ALA A 606 23.18 -26.29 5.32
CA ALA A 606 23.17 -27.29 6.37
C ALA A 606 23.12 -26.60 7.74
N PRO A 607 22.19 -27.01 8.62
CA PRO A 607 22.00 -26.39 9.91
C PRO A 607 23.15 -26.76 10.83
N ALA A 608 23.41 -25.92 11.84
CA ALA A 608 24.22 -26.35 12.97
C ALA A 608 23.62 -27.62 13.58
N THR A 609 24.47 -28.48 14.12
CA THR A 609 24.04 -29.66 14.88
C THR A 609 24.23 -29.42 16.37
N ALA A 610 23.44 -30.13 17.16
CA ALA A 610 23.56 -30.15 18.60
C ALA A 610 23.63 -31.60 19.08
N SER A 611 24.48 -31.86 20.06
CA SER A 611 24.57 -33.15 20.73
C SER A 611 24.54 -32.95 22.23
N LEU A 612 23.69 -33.71 22.92
CA LEU A 612 23.71 -33.79 24.37
C LEU A 612 24.94 -34.61 24.79
N GLN A 613 25.81 -34.03 25.62
CA GLN A 613 26.98 -34.72 26.12
C GLN A 613 26.57 -35.82 27.10
N ALA A 614 27.12 -37.03 26.94
CA ALA A 614 26.87 -38.14 27.84
C ALA A 614 27.38 -37.85 29.26
N GLY A 615 26.69 -38.39 30.28
CA GLY A 615 27.11 -38.28 31.69
C GLY A 615 26.66 -36.99 32.42
N GLY A 616 25.72 -36.22 31.86
CA GLY A 616 25.10 -35.10 32.59
C GLY A 616 24.29 -35.56 33.81
N THR A 617 24.31 -34.78 34.89
CA THR A 617 23.63 -35.08 36.16
C THR A 617 22.29 -34.36 36.33
N GLY A 618 21.94 -33.48 35.38
CA GLY A 618 20.71 -32.70 35.42
C GLY A 618 19.50 -33.38 34.78
N SER A 619 18.41 -32.63 34.70
CA SER A 619 17.07 -33.10 34.32
C SER A 619 16.83 -33.31 32.82
N ILE A 620 17.81 -33.08 31.93
CA ILE A 620 17.63 -33.25 30.48
C ILE A 620 18.01 -34.67 30.03
N ALA A 621 17.05 -35.44 29.54
CA ALA A 621 17.24 -36.83 29.11
C ALA A 621 17.57 -36.96 27.61
N ALA A 622 17.01 -36.11 26.77
CA ALA A 622 17.25 -36.13 25.33
C ALA A 622 17.05 -34.75 24.72
N ILE A 623 17.58 -34.57 23.51
CA ILE A 623 17.35 -33.38 22.70
C ILE A 623 16.92 -33.78 21.29
N LYS A 624 16.10 -32.95 20.65
CA LYS A 624 15.72 -33.09 19.24
C LYS A 624 15.67 -31.72 18.59
N GLY A 625 15.94 -31.66 17.29
CA GLY A 625 15.94 -30.42 16.51
C GLY A 625 17.35 -29.97 16.14
N SER A 626 17.44 -28.76 15.59
CA SER A 626 18.68 -28.14 15.16
C SER A 626 18.72 -26.71 15.66
N PRO A 627 19.84 -26.23 16.22
CA PRO A 627 19.96 -24.87 16.71
C PRO A 627 19.66 -23.85 15.61
N ILE A 628 18.83 -22.87 15.92
CA ILE A 628 18.52 -21.75 15.03
C ILE A 628 19.29 -20.52 15.51
N GLY A 629 19.98 -19.83 14.59
CA GLY A 629 20.76 -18.63 14.91
C GLY A 629 22.12 -18.89 15.58
N ALA A 630 22.53 -20.16 15.73
CA ALA A 630 23.87 -20.52 16.20
C ALA A 630 24.90 -20.27 15.08
N THR A 631 25.58 -19.12 15.13
CA THR A 631 26.61 -18.70 14.16
C THR A 631 28.02 -19.16 14.52
N GLN A 632 28.22 -19.74 15.71
CA GLN A 632 29.52 -20.14 16.26
C GLN A 632 29.42 -21.48 17.01
N ASP A 633 30.51 -22.24 16.98
CA ASP A 633 30.70 -23.44 17.82
C ASP A 633 30.70 -23.02 19.30
N GLY A 634 30.19 -23.86 20.18
CA GLY A 634 30.12 -23.56 21.61
C GLY A 634 29.34 -24.59 22.41
N THR A 635 29.19 -24.35 23.71
CA THR A 635 28.46 -25.22 24.62
C THR A 635 27.37 -24.47 25.36
N TRP A 636 26.18 -25.07 25.43
CA TRP A 636 25.16 -24.69 26.38
C TRP A 636 25.33 -25.51 27.64
N GLN A 637 25.58 -24.85 28.76
CA GLN A 637 25.56 -25.47 30.07
C GLN A 637 24.20 -25.18 30.70
N ILE A 638 23.40 -26.24 30.90
CA ILE A 638 22.05 -26.16 31.45
C ILE A 638 22.09 -26.72 32.88
N THR A 639 21.87 -25.87 33.85
CA THR A 639 21.72 -26.24 35.26
C THR A 639 20.24 -26.39 35.58
N SER A 640 19.84 -27.56 36.08
CA SER A 640 18.50 -27.84 36.58
C SER A 640 18.48 -27.87 38.10
N ASP A 641 17.37 -27.47 38.70
CA ASP A 641 17.06 -27.82 40.09
C ASP A 641 16.21 -29.11 40.16
N ALA A 642 15.91 -29.58 41.38
CA ALA A 642 15.13 -30.79 41.61
C ALA A 642 13.62 -30.61 41.38
N VAL A 643 13.15 -29.39 41.06
CA VAL A 643 11.72 -29.04 40.91
C VAL A 643 11.35 -28.58 39.51
N GLY A 644 12.32 -28.47 38.60
CA GLY A 644 12.11 -28.23 37.16
C GLY A 644 12.52 -26.85 36.66
N LYS A 645 13.15 -25.99 37.47
CA LYS A 645 13.75 -24.74 36.98
C LYS A 645 15.05 -25.04 36.23
N LEU A 646 15.23 -24.41 35.07
CA LEU A 646 16.42 -24.50 34.23
C LEU A 646 17.08 -23.12 34.12
N THR A 647 18.41 -23.09 34.22
CA THR A 647 19.25 -21.93 33.87
C THR A 647 20.26 -22.39 32.83
N ALA A 648 20.31 -21.72 31.68
CA ALA A 648 21.17 -22.09 30.56
C ALA A 648 22.14 -20.96 30.23
N VAL A 649 23.44 -21.28 30.14
CA VAL A 649 24.50 -20.34 29.75
C VAL A 649 25.17 -20.86 28.48
N PHE A 650 25.25 -20.02 27.45
CA PHE A 650 25.98 -20.34 26.22
C PHE A 650 27.40 -19.77 26.27
N THR A 651 28.39 -20.64 26.03
CA THR A 651 29.80 -20.26 25.92
C THR A 651 30.31 -20.61 24.52
N PRO A 652 30.66 -19.61 23.68
CA PRO A 652 31.26 -19.88 22.38
C PRO A 652 32.68 -20.45 22.53
N THR A 653 33.13 -21.23 21.54
CA THR A 653 34.50 -21.78 21.51
C THR A 653 35.58 -20.69 21.51
N VAL A 654 35.25 -19.52 20.93
CA VAL A 654 36.08 -18.32 20.96
C VAL A 654 35.23 -17.15 21.44
N GLY A 655 35.58 -16.58 22.60
CA GLY A 655 34.88 -15.44 23.20
C GLY A 655 34.43 -15.71 24.64
N SER A 656 33.53 -14.87 25.14
CA SER A 656 33.03 -14.94 26.51
C SER A 656 31.61 -15.51 26.59
N ALA A 657 31.28 -16.09 27.74
CA ALA A 657 29.94 -16.62 28.03
C ALA A 657 28.86 -15.52 27.92
N ARG A 658 27.69 -15.90 27.42
CA ARG A 658 26.53 -15.00 27.28
C ARG A 658 25.74 -14.95 28.59
N ALA A 659 24.86 -13.95 28.70
CA ALA A 659 23.93 -13.85 29.82
C ALA A 659 23.07 -15.12 29.95
N PRO A 660 22.80 -15.59 31.19
CA PRO A 660 21.97 -16.77 31.42
C PRO A 660 20.53 -16.56 30.95
N VAL A 661 19.94 -17.61 30.41
CA VAL A 661 18.52 -17.69 30.03
C VAL A 661 17.83 -18.68 30.95
N GLU A 662 16.63 -18.36 31.42
CA GLU A 662 15.86 -19.24 32.31
C GLU A 662 14.71 -19.94 31.57
N GLY A 663 14.31 -21.11 32.07
CA GLY A 663 13.15 -21.85 31.58
C GLY A 663 12.70 -22.88 32.61
N THR A 664 11.66 -23.63 32.28
CA THR A 664 11.15 -24.72 33.12
C THR A 664 10.95 -26.00 32.33
N ILE A 665 11.01 -27.14 33.02
CA ILE A 665 10.72 -28.45 32.47
C ILE A 665 10.03 -29.32 33.50
N THR A 666 9.07 -30.14 33.07
CA THR A 666 8.39 -31.12 33.91
C THR A 666 8.96 -32.52 33.68
N ALA A 667 8.76 -33.44 34.63
CA ALA A 667 9.16 -34.83 34.49
C ALA A 667 8.50 -35.46 33.25
N GLY A 668 9.31 -36.00 32.33
CA GLY A 668 8.85 -36.52 31.03
C GLY A 668 8.29 -35.46 30.05
N GLY A 669 8.30 -34.18 30.42
CA GLY A 669 7.83 -33.07 29.61
C GLY A 669 8.86 -32.55 28.62
N VAL A 670 8.55 -31.43 27.96
CA VAL A 670 9.44 -30.80 26.98
C VAL A 670 9.61 -29.30 27.21
N ASN A 671 10.76 -28.77 26.80
CA ASN A 671 11.02 -27.33 26.70
C ASN A 671 11.62 -27.03 25.32
N SER A 672 10.98 -26.17 24.53
CA SER A 672 11.42 -25.80 23.17
C SER A 672 11.88 -24.35 23.04
N THR A 673 11.98 -23.61 24.15
CA THR A 673 12.24 -22.16 24.16
C THR A 673 13.61 -21.81 24.75
N LEU A 674 14.14 -22.63 25.66
CA LEU A 674 15.37 -22.34 26.40
C LEU A 674 16.60 -22.27 25.48
N VAL A 675 16.68 -23.19 24.52
CA VAL A 675 17.73 -23.19 23.48
C VAL A 675 17.03 -23.05 22.11
N PRO A 676 17.18 -21.91 21.42
CA PRO A 676 16.50 -21.67 20.16
C PRO A 676 16.74 -22.78 19.12
N GLY A 677 15.65 -23.38 18.64
CA GLY A 677 15.68 -24.46 17.64
C GLY A 677 15.82 -25.88 18.19
N LEU A 678 16.00 -26.04 19.50
CA LEU A 678 16.04 -27.35 20.16
C LEU A 678 14.82 -27.58 21.05
N THR A 679 14.28 -28.79 20.99
CA THR A 679 13.36 -29.33 21.99
C THR A 679 14.15 -30.20 22.95
N LEU A 680 14.15 -29.79 24.22
CA LEU A 680 14.71 -30.52 25.34
C LEU A 680 13.62 -31.43 25.92
N TYR A 681 13.97 -32.69 26.19
CA TYR A 681 13.08 -33.67 26.80
C TYR A 681 13.54 -33.92 28.24
N GLY A 682 12.62 -33.74 29.19
CA GLY A 682 12.86 -33.93 30.61
C GLY A 682 12.99 -35.41 30.96
N ALA A 683 13.88 -35.72 31.90
CA ALA A 683 13.97 -37.05 32.47
C ALA A 683 12.68 -37.45 33.21
N ALA A 684 12.47 -38.76 33.36
CA ALA A 684 11.33 -39.30 34.11
C ALA A 684 11.34 -38.87 35.59
N THR A 685 12.53 -38.62 36.15
CA THR A 685 12.74 -38.06 37.48
C THR A 685 13.63 -36.83 37.34
N LEU A 686 13.19 -35.69 37.87
CA LEU A 686 13.97 -34.45 37.87
C LEU A 686 15.07 -34.49 38.94
N ALA A 687 16.23 -33.95 38.63
CA ALA A 687 17.38 -33.90 39.53
C ALA A 687 18.09 -32.54 39.46
N ALA A 688 18.58 -32.09 40.60
CA ALA A 688 19.50 -30.95 40.64
C ALA A 688 20.84 -31.37 40.03
N GLY A 689 21.31 -30.66 39.01
CA GLY A 689 22.50 -31.06 38.28
C GLY A 689 22.74 -30.24 37.03
N THR A 690 23.67 -30.69 36.19
CA THR A 690 24.02 -29.98 34.94
C THR A 690 24.03 -30.93 33.76
N ASN A 691 23.47 -30.48 32.64
CA ASN A 691 23.61 -31.08 31.33
C ASN A 691 24.35 -30.12 30.39
N THR A 692 25.22 -30.66 29.54
CA THR A 692 25.94 -29.87 28.53
C THR A 692 25.44 -30.27 27.14
N ILE A 693 25.07 -29.28 26.34
CA ILE A 693 24.76 -29.47 24.92
C ILE A 693 25.89 -28.81 24.12
N THR A 694 26.57 -29.60 23.31
CA THR A 694 27.58 -29.10 22.38
C THR A 694 26.92 -28.69 21.08
N ILE A 695 27.18 -27.46 20.65
CA ILE A 695 26.76 -26.92 19.36
C ILE A 695 27.94 -27.01 18.39
N ASN A 696 27.70 -27.68 17.27
CA ASN A 696 28.64 -27.77 16.16
C ASN A 696 28.05 -27.03 14.95
N SER A 697 28.61 -25.86 14.65
CA SER A 697 28.25 -25.02 13.51
C SER A 697 29.03 -25.37 12.22
N GLN A 698 29.86 -26.44 12.25
CA GLN A 698 30.69 -26.87 11.12
C GLN A 698 30.04 -27.69 10.00
N PRO A 699 28.85 -28.32 10.12
CA PRO A 699 28.15 -28.76 8.93
C PRO A 699 27.60 -27.51 8.22
N ARG A 700 28.47 -26.78 7.53
CA ARG A 700 28.09 -25.61 6.73
C ARG A 700 27.84 -26.07 5.30
N GLY A 701 26.62 -25.84 4.81
CA GLY A 701 26.30 -26.02 3.40
C GLY A 701 27.23 -25.19 2.50
N VAL A 702 27.36 -25.61 1.25
CA VAL A 702 28.29 -24.96 0.31
C VAL A 702 27.95 -23.48 0.11
N GLY A 703 26.66 -23.14 0.09
CA GLY A 703 26.18 -21.76 -0.03
C GLY A 703 26.61 -20.87 1.14
N VAL A 704 26.49 -21.37 2.38
CA VAL A 704 26.97 -20.67 3.58
C VAL A 704 28.48 -20.47 3.53
N ARG A 705 29.25 -21.52 3.21
CA ARG A 705 30.72 -21.45 3.13
C ARG A 705 31.20 -20.46 2.08
N LEU A 706 30.56 -20.47 0.90
CA LEU A 706 30.86 -19.52 -0.16
C LEU A 706 30.52 -18.10 0.29
N ARG A 707 29.31 -17.87 0.82
CA ARG A 707 28.91 -16.56 1.34
C ARG A 707 29.92 -16.02 2.37
N ASP A 708 30.27 -16.81 3.37
CA ASP A 708 31.17 -16.39 4.45
C ASP A 708 32.58 -16.07 3.92
N PHE A 709 33.07 -16.87 2.96
CA PHE A 709 34.32 -16.60 2.27
C PHE A 709 34.26 -15.26 1.52
N LEU A 710 33.19 -15.02 0.76
CA LEU A 710 33.01 -13.78 0.00
C LEU A 710 32.82 -12.56 0.92
N ASP A 711 32.06 -12.69 2.01
CA ASP A 711 31.92 -11.68 3.07
C ASP A 711 33.29 -11.26 3.61
N GLY A 712 34.16 -12.22 3.90
CA GLY A 712 35.53 -11.96 4.34
C GLY A 712 36.35 -11.12 3.35
N LEU A 713 36.11 -11.26 2.05
CA LEU A 713 36.85 -10.52 1.02
C LEU A 713 36.39 -9.06 0.86
N VAL A 714 35.07 -8.83 0.92
CA VAL A 714 34.46 -7.51 0.69
C VAL A 714 34.15 -6.74 1.97
N SER A 715 34.39 -7.34 3.14
CA SER A 715 34.30 -6.62 4.42
C SER A 715 35.24 -5.41 4.45
N SER A 716 35.01 -4.50 5.39
CA SER A 716 35.87 -3.31 5.58
C SER A 716 37.34 -3.64 5.85
N THR A 717 37.63 -4.85 6.39
CA THR A 717 38.98 -5.35 6.67
C THR A 717 39.44 -6.43 5.69
N GLY A 718 38.63 -6.71 4.67
CA GLY A 718 38.84 -7.78 3.70
C GLY A 718 40.00 -7.52 2.75
N SER A 719 40.53 -8.60 2.15
CA SER A 719 41.71 -8.52 1.27
C SER A 719 41.43 -7.70 0.01
N LEU A 720 40.22 -7.76 -0.55
CA LEU A 720 39.86 -7.01 -1.75
C LEU A 720 39.71 -5.52 -1.46
N THR A 721 39.06 -5.18 -0.34
CA THR A 721 38.96 -3.79 0.16
C THR A 721 40.35 -3.21 0.43
N LYS A 722 41.23 -3.97 1.10
CA LYS A 722 42.62 -3.55 1.33
C LYS A 722 43.38 -3.29 0.02
N ARG A 723 43.21 -4.13 -1.00
CA ARG A 723 43.84 -3.93 -2.32
C ARG A 723 43.33 -2.65 -3.00
N GLN A 724 42.03 -2.36 -2.90
CA GLN A 724 41.48 -1.10 -3.41
C GLN A 724 42.09 0.11 -2.69
N THR A 725 42.17 0.08 -1.36
CA THR A 725 42.79 1.16 -0.57
C THR A 725 44.27 1.36 -0.93
N VAL A 726 45.02 0.29 -1.18
CA VAL A 726 46.42 0.37 -1.61
C VAL A 726 46.53 1.04 -2.98
N GLU A 727 45.70 0.67 -3.95
CA GLU A 727 45.73 1.30 -5.28
C GLU A 727 45.24 2.76 -5.25
N GLU A 728 44.27 3.10 -4.40
CA GLU A 728 43.85 4.48 -4.15
C GLU A 728 45.00 5.32 -3.56
N GLY A 729 45.73 4.77 -2.58
CA GLY A 729 46.93 5.39 -2.03
C GLY A 729 48.04 5.59 -3.06
N ASN A 730 48.25 4.60 -3.95
CA ASN A 730 49.21 4.71 -5.06
C ASN A 730 48.85 5.85 -6.01
N ILE A 731 47.56 5.96 -6.38
CA ILE A 731 47.07 7.04 -7.25
C ILE A 731 47.30 8.40 -6.60
N GLN A 732 47.00 8.55 -5.31
CA GLN A 732 47.23 9.79 -4.57
C GLN A 732 48.72 10.16 -4.52
N SER A 733 49.60 9.18 -4.28
CA SER A 733 51.06 9.39 -4.28
C SER A 733 51.56 9.84 -5.66
N LEU A 734 51.12 9.18 -6.72
CA LEU A 734 51.46 9.55 -8.10
C LEU A 734 50.95 10.96 -8.45
N GLN A 735 49.74 11.33 -8.02
CA GLN A 735 49.21 12.68 -8.21
C GLN A 735 50.05 13.75 -7.51
N LYS A 736 50.50 13.49 -6.27
CA LYS A 736 51.41 14.40 -5.56
C LYS A 736 52.76 14.54 -6.28
N GLN A 737 53.31 13.43 -6.78
CA GLN A 737 54.56 13.46 -7.57
C GLN A 737 54.40 14.24 -8.87
N MET A 738 53.28 14.05 -9.57
CA MET A 738 52.96 14.81 -10.80
C MET A 738 52.84 16.30 -10.52
N GLN A 739 52.12 16.71 -9.47
CA GLN A 739 52.00 18.12 -9.09
C GLN A 739 53.37 18.76 -8.79
N GLY A 740 54.19 18.09 -7.99
CA GLY A 740 55.54 18.58 -7.69
C GLY A 740 56.48 18.57 -8.90
N MET A 741 56.24 17.73 -9.91
CA MET A 741 56.99 17.73 -11.16
C MET A 741 56.51 18.83 -12.11
N GLN A 742 55.20 19.05 -12.19
CA GLN A 742 54.60 20.14 -12.98
C GLN A 742 55.12 21.49 -12.49
N GLN A 743 55.11 21.75 -11.18
CA GLN A 743 55.65 22.98 -10.61
C GLN A 743 57.13 23.18 -10.96
N ARG A 744 57.94 22.12 -10.87
CA ARG A 744 59.36 22.16 -11.26
C ARG A 744 59.56 22.45 -12.75
N LEU A 745 58.67 21.95 -13.60
CA LEU A 745 58.67 22.22 -15.03
C LEU A 745 58.30 23.68 -15.30
N ASP A 746 57.28 24.21 -14.62
CA ASP A 746 56.84 25.60 -14.76
C ASP A 746 57.98 26.57 -14.32
N ASP A 747 58.60 26.33 -13.16
CA ASP A 747 59.77 27.10 -12.70
C ASP A 747 60.97 27.02 -13.66
N LYS A 748 61.13 25.89 -14.34
CA LYS A 748 62.20 25.69 -15.32
C LYS A 748 61.90 26.42 -16.62
N GLU A 749 60.65 26.40 -17.09
CA GLU A 749 60.18 27.16 -18.25
C GLU A 749 60.39 28.66 -18.01
N GLU A 750 59.99 29.17 -16.84
CA GLU A 750 60.18 30.57 -16.47
C GLU A 750 61.66 30.95 -16.42
N ARG A 751 62.51 30.14 -15.78
CA ARG A 751 63.96 30.37 -15.75
C ARG A 751 64.58 30.33 -17.14
N LEU A 752 64.14 29.44 -18.03
CA LEU A 752 64.61 29.41 -19.41
C LEU A 752 64.19 30.68 -20.15
N ARG A 753 62.93 31.10 -20.05
CA ARG A 753 62.46 32.37 -20.63
C ARG A 753 63.27 33.57 -20.14
N LEU A 754 63.52 33.67 -18.84
CA LEU A 754 64.34 34.74 -18.26
C LEU A 754 65.79 34.71 -18.76
N LYS A 755 66.39 33.53 -18.91
CA LYS A 755 67.74 33.38 -19.47
C LYS A 755 67.79 33.83 -20.93
N PHE A 756 66.84 33.39 -21.75
CA PHE A 756 66.76 33.81 -23.16
C PHE A 756 66.52 35.32 -23.28
N ALA A 757 65.64 35.91 -22.47
CA ALA A 757 65.43 37.35 -22.43
C ALA A 757 66.69 38.13 -22.03
N LYS A 758 67.50 37.62 -21.09
CA LYS A 758 68.79 38.23 -20.72
C LYS A 758 69.81 38.14 -21.86
N VAL A 759 69.88 37.00 -22.55
CA VAL A 759 70.75 36.81 -23.72
C VAL A 759 70.36 37.77 -24.83
N GLU A 760 69.07 37.95 -25.11
CA GLU A 760 68.61 38.93 -26.10
C GLU A 760 69.01 40.36 -25.75
N ARG A 761 68.86 40.77 -24.47
CA ARG A 761 69.32 42.10 -24.02
C ARG A 761 70.84 42.26 -24.15
N ALA A 762 71.62 41.25 -23.79
CA ALA A 762 73.07 41.29 -23.93
C ALA A 762 73.47 41.40 -25.41
N LEU A 763 72.82 40.63 -26.29
CA LEU A 763 73.07 40.67 -27.73
C LEU A 763 72.68 42.02 -28.35
N ALA A 764 71.58 42.62 -27.86
CA ALA A 764 71.16 43.97 -28.22
C ALA A 764 72.24 45.00 -27.88
N GLN A 765 72.77 44.91 -26.66
CA GLN A 765 73.81 45.82 -26.18
C GLN A 765 75.12 45.64 -26.93
N VAL A 766 75.53 44.40 -27.24
CA VAL A 766 76.72 44.12 -28.06
C VAL A 766 76.55 44.64 -29.49
N ARG A 767 75.38 44.45 -30.12
CA ARG A 767 75.12 45.03 -31.45
C ARG A 767 75.11 46.56 -31.42
N ALA A 768 74.55 47.17 -30.38
CA ALA A 768 74.58 48.63 -30.20
C ALA A 768 76.00 49.17 -29.99
N GLN A 769 76.82 48.51 -29.17
CA GLN A 769 78.23 48.84 -28.98
C GLN A 769 79.05 48.64 -30.26
N GLY A 770 78.80 47.55 -31.00
CA GLY A 770 79.40 47.32 -32.31
C GLY A 770 79.07 48.42 -33.30
N ALA A 771 77.80 48.85 -33.36
CA ALA A 771 77.37 49.97 -34.18
C ALA A 771 78.02 51.31 -33.75
N GLN A 772 78.16 51.57 -32.44
CA GLN A 772 78.88 52.74 -31.92
C GLN A 772 80.37 52.71 -32.25
N LEU A 773 81.04 51.57 -32.08
CA LEU A 773 82.46 51.41 -32.44
C LEU A 773 82.67 51.58 -33.93
N GLN A 774 81.78 51.04 -34.76
CA GLN A 774 81.83 51.20 -36.21
C GLN A 774 81.60 52.66 -36.63
N ALA A 775 80.71 53.38 -35.94
CA ALA A 775 80.53 54.82 -36.13
C ALA A 775 81.75 55.65 -35.68
N GLN A 776 82.42 55.27 -34.59
CA GLN A 776 83.65 55.93 -34.13
C GLN A 776 84.84 55.65 -35.07
N LEU A 777 84.96 54.42 -35.59
CA LEU A 777 85.95 54.06 -36.60
C LEU A 777 85.74 54.80 -37.92
N ALA A 778 84.48 54.99 -38.34
CA ALA A 778 84.16 55.78 -39.54
C ALA A 778 84.42 57.28 -39.36
N GLY A 779 84.44 57.79 -38.13
CA GLY A 779 84.74 59.20 -37.82
C GLY A 779 86.22 59.51 -37.62
N LEU A 780 87.10 58.50 -37.61
CA LEU A 780 88.56 58.64 -37.46
C LEU A 780 89.32 58.48 -38.80
N GLY A 781 88.60 58.35 -39.92
CA GLY A 781 89.15 58.22 -41.27
C GLY A 781 89.11 59.50 -42.08
#